data_AF-A0ABC8WGY0-F1
#
_entry.id   AF-A0ABC8WGY0-F1
#
_cell.length_a   1.000
_cell.length_b   1.000
_cell.length_c   1.000
_cell.angle_alpha   90.00
_cell.angle_beta   90.00
_cell.angle_gamma   90.00
#
_symmetry.space_group_name_H-M   'P 1'
#
loop_
_entity.id
_entity.type
_entity.pdbx_description
1 polymer ?
#
loop_
_entity_poly.entity_id
_entity_poly.type
_entity_poly.pdbx_seq_one_letter_code
_entity_poly.pdbx_strand_id
1 'polypeptide(L)'
;MAEREARAEHAAAAAAGADAQALVPPEHLAEAEAEGVVAGDPLAEHAAAAAAAEPDFTFRVAPLPRVTVLTAGRGAHPDPESGDDHPCVVSASHSFLLVQFDGPIFFGSVAWSHLVVVRDFLTADGESTASAERVPLRTRPFPVVCNLEGLVIVPSGDGGCDGYTIAELQVQRRCDVATVIYLRSGPGEAEGRRARRVAYPLAAADRRWRPHGAVHVDDTIWWFDLTWGILSCAASLEDAARLAFHELPDGRGLGERDELPPRIHTKRCVSASQGRLRYVEIIGEGGGAARVCMWSRSRNPCGVGWRWDADYSVSFEKIWSDDSYRKTGLTRNAPLLVVVCPSDPHLVYFALEQRIFGVNVLERMVVHNHRYEIPGPPRPASGRYVVAWEPPLLPQAAAQDMPDASTLYQPVRLIAPPTLWMPEAISSGSSIPMHDVWAQTADAEFEEINALLRRGAGGEYMVGLDSEFAVPNGVVPLEMEPPTADCHYTELCKKVNGGDLVQIGIVVAYASFKVQGMWQFNIRFDASSRVPWHDGVAFLRDQCRLNLQEHKSHGIPISRFMHWLVSSGLLRNQKVTWITYAGGADFGFLIRLLTGKDTLPELRWDFLMLFWEFFPRSYDVRVFTKLGRCRKKAIHGGLAQVCQSLQVERTGEAHQAGSDALSAVRCFEKMVMCDSNFATESKKYRSFLYGLVVEIVFR
;
A
#
# COMPACT_ATOMS: atom_id res chain seq x y z
N MET A 1 -2.02 12.94 -55.60
CA MET A 1 -2.43 13.67 -56.83
C MET A 1 -2.65 12.61 -57.89
N ALA A 2 -3.84 12.61 -58.50
CA ALA A 2 -4.40 11.55 -59.35
C ALA A 2 -4.82 10.27 -58.60
N GLU A 3 -5.94 10.36 -57.88
CA GLU A 3 -7.03 9.36 -57.81
C GLU A 3 -8.06 9.82 -56.76
N ARG A 4 -8.72 10.93 -57.09
CA ARG A 4 -10.06 11.34 -56.65
C ARG A 4 -10.80 11.66 -57.94
N GLU A 5 -12.11 11.42 -57.95
CA GLU A 5 -13.08 11.70 -59.04
C GLU A 5 -13.40 10.53 -59.98
N ALA A 6 -14.26 9.63 -59.52
CA ALA A 6 -15.33 9.08 -60.36
C ALA A 6 -16.42 8.41 -59.51
N ARG A 7 -17.68 8.77 -59.81
CA ARG A 7 -18.95 8.11 -59.44
C ARG A 7 -19.67 8.60 -58.19
N ALA A 8 -20.18 9.82 -58.30
CA ALA A 8 -21.59 10.08 -58.04
C ALA A 8 -22.46 9.70 -59.28
N GLU A 9 -23.76 9.53 -59.05
CA GLU A 9 -24.90 9.47 -60.01
C GLU A 9 -25.48 8.12 -60.44
N HIS A 10 -26.52 7.70 -59.70
CA HIS A 10 -27.83 7.23 -60.19
C HIS A 10 -28.82 7.37 -59.00
N ALA A 11 -29.60 8.46 -58.87
CA ALA A 11 -30.97 8.67 -59.37
C ALA A 11 -32.01 7.65 -58.79
N ALA A 12 -33.18 7.99 -58.22
CA ALA A 12 -33.97 9.22 -58.19
C ALA A 12 -35.20 9.12 -57.24
N ALA A 13 -35.78 10.30 -56.93
CA ALA A 13 -37.22 10.63 -56.72
C ALA A 13 -37.91 10.17 -55.41
N ALA A 14 -38.77 10.95 -54.73
CA ALA A 14 -39.50 12.21 -54.97
C ALA A 14 -39.89 12.80 -53.58
N ALA A 15 -39.73 14.11 -53.30
CA ALA A 15 -40.74 15.20 -53.40
C ALA A 15 -42.06 14.91 -52.61
N ALA A 16 -42.67 15.78 -51.80
CA ALA A 16 -42.58 17.23 -51.60
C ALA A 16 -43.41 17.69 -50.36
N GLY A 17 -43.04 18.87 -49.81
CA GLY A 17 -43.97 19.93 -49.36
C GLY A 17 -44.48 19.87 -47.90
N ALA A 18 -44.09 20.76 -46.99
CA ALA A 18 -44.37 22.21 -46.88
C ALA A 18 -45.68 22.55 -46.12
N ASP A 19 -45.46 22.98 -44.86
CA ASP A 19 -46.06 24.11 -44.13
C ASP A 19 -47.56 24.27 -43.79
N ALA A 20 -47.73 24.87 -42.59
CA ALA A 20 -48.78 25.78 -42.11
C ALA A 20 -50.03 25.25 -41.34
N GLN A 21 -49.98 25.49 -40.03
CA GLN A 21 -50.94 26.21 -39.14
C GLN A 21 -52.47 25.90 -39.10
N ALA A 22 -52.89 25.55 -37.86
CA ALA A 22 -53.99 26.11 -37.05
C ALA A 22 -55.46 25.57 -37.17
N LEU A 23 -56.11 25.56 -35.97
CA LEU A 23 -57.56 25.54 -35.63
C LEU A 23 -58.31 24.20 -35.35
N VAL A 24 -58.28 23.78 -34.07
CA VAL A 24 -59.37 23.47 -33.08
C VAL A 24 -60.85 23.70 -33.54
N PRO A 25 -61.95 23.08 -33.00
CA PRO A 25 -62.34 21.72 -32.48
C PRO A 25 -63.76 21.29 -33.06
N PRO A 26 -64.72 20.55 -32.42
CA PRO A 26 -64.79 19.71 -31.19
C PRO A 26 -65.64 18.38 -31.26
N GLU A 27 -65.87 17.76 -30.08
CA GLU A 27 -67.00 16.88 -29.64
C GLU A 27 -67.02 15.39 -30.09
N HIS A 28 -67.46 14.36 -29.34
CA HIS A 28 -68.01 14.10 -27.98
C HIS A 28 -67.95 12.55 -27.79
N LEU A 29 -67.70 11.96 -26.61
CA LEU A 29 -68.66 11.37 -25.65
C LEU A 29 -67.80 10.66 -24.56
N ALA A 30 -67.83 11.05 -23.27
CA ALA A 30 -68.70 10.57 -22.16
C ALA A 30 -68.63 9.05 -21.93
N GLU A 31 -68.49 8.45 -20.74
CA GLU A 31 -68.47 8.81 -19.32
C GLU A 31 -68.08 7.52 -18.53
N ALA A 32 -67.42 7.62 -17.37
CA ALA A 32 -67.67 6.83 -16.14
C ALA A 32 -66.56 7.03 -15.06
N GLU A 33 -66.91 7.83 -14.05
CA GLU A 33 -66.73 7.69 -12.58
C GLU A 33 -65.47 6.95 -12.04
N ALA A 34 -64.49 7.62 -11.41
CA ALA A 34 -64.44 8.25 -10.07
C ALA A 34 -63.93 7.30 -8.95
N GLU A 35 -62.68 7.52 -8.51
CA GLU A 35 -62.28 7.51 -7.09
C GLU A 35 -60.93 8.23 -6.92
N GLY A 36 -60.86 9.16 -5.98
CA GLY A 36 -59.84 10.20 -5.90
C GLY A 36 -58.55 9.80 -5.17
N VAL A 37 -57.41 10.23 -5.72
CA VAL A 37 -56.12 10.32 -5.04
C VAL A 37 -55.62 11.75 -5.15
N VAL A 38 -55.35 12.37 -4.01
CA VAL A 38 -54.81 13.72 -3.88
C VAL A 38 -53.38 13.73 -4.45
N ALA A 39 -53.17 14.50 -5.52
CA ALA A 39 -51.87 14.69 -6.15
C ALA A 39 -50.96 15.56 -5.26
N GLY A 40 -49.87 14.97 -4.76
CA GLY A 40 -48.74 15.68 -4.19
C GLY A 40 -47.82 16.24 -5.29
N ASP A 41 -47.24 17.41 -5.02
CA ASP A 41 -46.39 18.19 -5.91
C ASP A 41 -45.12 17.43 -6.38
N PRO A 42 -44.90 17.20 -7.69
CA PRO A 42 -43.71 16.49 -8.22
C PRO A 42 -42.38 17.21 -7.97
N LEU A 43 -42.42 18.50 -7.59
CA LEU A 43 -41.22 19.26 -7.23
C LEU A 43 -40.76 19.01 -5.79
N ALA A 44 -41.61 18.47 -4.92
CA ALA A 44 -41.24 18.11 -3.55
C ALA A 44 -40.52 16.75 -3.46
N GLU A 45 -40.86 15.79 -4.33
CA GLU A 45 -40.19 14.47 -4.33
C GLU A 45 -38.76 14.52 -4.90
N HIS A 46 -38.47 15.40 -5.86
CA HIS A 46 -37.09 15.61 -6.33
C HIS A 46 -36.22 16.39 -5.33
N ALA A 47 -36.83 17.23 -4.49
CA ALA A 47 -36.13 17.93 -3.40
C ALA A 47 -35.89 17.02 -2.18
N ALA A 48 -36.79 16.06 -1.91
CA ALA A 48 -36.63 15.10 -0.82
C ALA A 48 -35.61 13.98 -1.14
N ALA A 49 -35.46 13.59 -2.41
CA ALA A 49 -34.47 12.58 -2.83
C ALA A 49 -33.02 13.10 -2.82
N ALA A 50 -32.81 14.42 -2.85
CA ALA A 50 -31.48 15.04 -2.72
C ALA A 50 -31.04 15.27 -1.26
N ALA A 51 -31.90 14.97 -0.28
CA ALA A 51 -31.70 15.34 1.13
C ALA A 51 -31.23 14.19 2.04
N ALA A 52 -30.72 13.07 1.52
CA ALA A 52 -30.26 11.96 2.36
C ALA A 52 -29.07 11.17 1.78
N ALA A 53 -28.20 11.81 0.98
CA ALA A 53 -26.90 11.20 0.71
C ALA A 53 -26.09 11.21 2.02
N GLU A 54 -25.73 10.03 2.53
CA GLU A 54 -24.81 9.94 3.67
C GLU A 54 -23.51 10.68 3.33
N PRO A 55 -22.94 11.46 4.27
CA PRO A 55 -21.70 12.18 4.02
C PRO A 55 -20.56 11.21 3.70
N ASP A 56 -19.73 11.57 2.72
CA ASP A 56 -18.60 10.75 2.28
C ASP A 56 -17.53 10.59 3.36
N PHE A 57 -17.34 11.62 4.20
CA PHE A 57 -16.46 11.57 5.36
C PHE A 57 -17.10 12.22 6.58
N THR A 58 -16.85 11.65 7.76
CA THR A 58 -17.27 12.21 9.05
C THR A 58 -16.16 12.16 10.08
N PHE A 59 -16.11 13.17 10.96
CA PHE A 59 -15.24 13.18 12.14
C PHE A 59 -15.77 14.12 13.22
N ARG A 60 -15.50 13.80 14.49
CA ARG A 60 -15.88 14.66 15.62
C ARG A 60 -14.81 15.70 15.90
N VAL A 61 -15.25 16.93 16.11
CA VAL A 61 -14.40 18.07 16.47
C VAL A 61 -14.07 17.98 17.96
N ALA A 62 -12.97 17.30 18.28
CA ALA A 62 -12.45 17.27 19.65
C ALA A 62 -11.78 18.61 20.04
N PRO A 63 -11.71 18.96 21.34
CA PRO A 63 -10.95 20.12 21.80
C PRO A 63 -9.45 19.97 21.47
N LEU A 64 -8.78 21.09 21.22
CA LEU A 64 -7.38 21.08 20.81
C LEU A 64 -6.43 20.70 21.96
N PRO A 65 -5.35 19.96 21.65
CA PRO A 65 -5.07 19.33 20.36
C PRO A 65 -5.69 17.95 20.30
N ARG A 66 -5.89 17.48 19.07
CA ARG A 66 -6.60 16.24 18.83
C ARG A 66 -5.83 15.34 17.89
N VAL A 67 -5.84 14.05 18.22
CA VAL A 67 -5.76 13.00 17.21
C VAL A 67 -7.20 12.77 16.77
N THR A 68 -7.50 13.08 15.52
CA THR A 68 -8.84 12.89 14.94
C THR A 68 -8.80 11.68 14.03
N VAL A 69 -9.75 10.77 14.21
CA VAL A 69 -9.99 9.66 13.29
C VAL A 69 -11.05 10.11 12.29
N LEU A 70 -10.71 10.07 11.00
CA LEU A 70 -11.67 10.30 9.92
C LEU A 70 -12.36 8.98 9.58
N THR A 71 -13.68 8.99 9.48
CA THR A 71 -14.48 7.86 9.02
C THR A 71 -14.87 8.11 7.58
N ALA A 72 -14.54 7.18 6.68
CA ALA A 72 -15.01 7.21 5.30
C ALA A 72 -16.35 6.47 5.19
N GLY A 73 -17.34 7.10 4.58
CA GLY A 73 -18.59 6.48 4.16
C GLY A 73 -18.36 5.53 2.98
N ARG A 74 -19.29 4.58 2.78
CA ARG A 74 -19.18 3.59 1.69
C ARG A 74 -19.12 4.21 0.30
N GLY A 75 -19.85 5.31 0.10
CA GLY A 75 -19.89 6.04 -1.17
C GLY A 75 -18.57 6.71 -1.56
N ALA A 76 -17.69 6.96 -0.60
CA ALA A 76 -16.37 7.55 -0.84
C ALA A 76 -15.39 6.54 -1.48
N HIS A 77 -15.64 5.23 -1.30
CA HIS A 77 -14.79 4.20 -1.88
C HIS A 77 -15.07 4.08 -3.39
N PRO A 78 -14.04 4.07 -4.27
CA PRO A 78 -14.23 3.89 -5.71
C PRO A 78 -14.89 2.56 -6.16
N ASP A 79 -15.03 1.64 -5.21
CA ASP A 79 -15.75 0.37 -5.30
C ASP A 79 -16.59 0.21 -4.00
N PRO A 80 -17.87 0.61 -3.98
CA PRO A 80 -18.68 0.64 -2.76
C PRO A 80 -18.90 -0.71 -2.08
N GLU A 81 -18.65 -1.82 -2.80
CA GLU A 81 -18.74 -3.19 -2.29
C GLU A 81 -17.40 -3.70 -1.73
N SER A 82 -16.32 -2.91 -1.86
CA SER A 82 -15.00 -3.20 -1.31
C SER A 82 -15.01 -3.03 0.22
N GLY A 83 -14.49 -4.05 0.92
CA GLY A 83 -14.29 -4.02 2.37
C GLY A 83 -12.95 -3.40 2.79
N ASP A 84 -12.46 -2.35 2.09
CA ASP A 84 -11.25 -1.66 2.56
C ASP A 84 -11.52 -0.99 3.90
N ASP A 85 -10.96 -1.56 4.96
CA ASP A 85 -11.18 -1.11 6.33
C ASP A 85 -10.29 0.10 6.70
N HIS A 86 -9.30 0.51 5.88
CA HIS A 86 -8.23 1.42 6.32
C HIS A 86 -7.78 2.47 5.27
N PRO A 87 -8.65 3.39 4.82
CA PRO A 87 -8.24 4.52 4.00
C PRO A 87 -7.21 5.41 4.71
N CYS A 88 -6.38 6.10 3.93
CA CYS A 88 -5.27 6.87 4.48
C CYS A 88 -5.10 8.25 3.86
N VAL A 89 -4.76 9.24 4.68
CA VAL A 89 -4.48 10.61 4.23
C VAL A 89 -3.05 10.66 3.69
N VAL A 90 -2.91 11.02 2.41
CA VAL A 90 -1.64 11.14 1.69
C VAL A 90 -1.07 12.55 1.83
N SER A 91 -1.91 13.57 1.67
CA SER A 91 -1.53 14.97 1.76
C SER A 91 -2.71 15.79 2.28
N ALA A 92 -2.42 16.87 3.01
CA ALA A 92 -3.42 17.82 3.45
C ALA A 92 -3.06 19.23 2.98
N SER A 93 -4.07 19.98 2.60
CA SER A 93 -4.05 21.44 2.43
C SER A 93 -5.11 22.05 3.33
N HIS A 94 -5.25 23.38 3.32
CA HIS A 94 -6.27 24.04 4.13
C HIS A 94 -7.69 23.56 3.78
N SER A 95 -8.03 23.50 2.48
CA SER A 95 -9.40 23.20 2.02
C SER A 95 -9.59 21.79 1.45
N PHE A 96 -8.51 21.02 1.29
CA PHE A 96 -8.54 19.71 0.63
C PHE A 96 -7.70 18.67 1.37
N LEU A 97 -8.21 17.45 1.50
CA LEU A 97 -7.42 16.27 1.85
C LEU A 97 -7.30 15.36 0.63
N LEU A 98 -6.12 14.82 0.40
CA LEU A 98 -5.91 13.75 -0.58
C LEU A 98 -5.87 12.43 0.17
N VAL A 99 -6.81 11.54 -0.12
CA VAL A 99 -6.98 10.24 0.53
C VAL A 99 -6.75 9.13 -0.49
N GLN A 100 -6.05 8.07 -0.09
CA GLN A 100 -5.93 6.84 -0.86
C GLN A 100 -6.77 5.76 -0.17
N PHE A 101 -7.73 5.21 -0.92
CA PHE A 101 -8.40 3.94 -0.64
C PHE A 101 -7.62 2.80 -1.28
N ASP A 102 -7.76 1.58 -0.78
CA ASP A 102 -7.17 0.33 -1.26
C ASP A 102 -5.66 0.39 -1.61
N GLY A 103 -4.89 -0.42 -0.90
CA GLY A 103 -3.46 -0.57 -1.10
C GLY A 103 -2.63 0.23 -0.08
N PRO A 104 -1.47 -0.32 0.32
CA PRO A 104 -0.60 0.33 1.27
C PRO A 104 -0.02 1.61 0.66
N ILE A 105 -0.08 2.68 1.45
CA ILE A 105 0.30 4.04 1.09
C ILE A 105 1.74 4.16 0.54
N PHE A 106 2.64 3.20 0.71
CA PHE A 106 4.07 3.52 0.63
C PHE A 106 5.02 2.48 -0.02
N PHE A 107 4.55 1.69 -0.99
CA PHE A 107 5.41 0.77 -1.75
C PHE A 107 5.47 1.14 -3.23
N GLY A 108 6.69 1.30 -3.75
CA GLY A 108 6.96 1.95 -5.03
C GLY A 108 6.21 1.36 -6.23
N SER A 109 5.89 2.24 -7.18
CA SER A 109 5.13 1.99 -8.41
C SER A 109 3.82 1.26 -8.17
N VAL A 110 2.78 2.01 -7.82
CA VAL A 110 1.42 1.47 -7.79
C VAL A 110 0.88 1.49 -9.22
N ALA A 111 0.64 0.31 -9.80
CA ALA A 111 -0.04 0.21 -11.10
C ALA A 111 -1.53 0.66 -11.03
N TRP A 112 -2.04 0.87 -9.81
CA TRP A 112 -3.43 1.20 -9.49
C TRP A 112 -3.44 2.16 -8.29
N SER A 113 -4.11 3.30 -8.38
CA SER A 113 -4.27 4.26 -7.27
C SER A 113 -5.72 4.70 -7.16
N HIS A 114 -6.36 4.45 -6.01
CA HIS A 114 -7.73 4.85 -5.71
C HIS A 114 -7.70 6.15 -4.90
N LEU A 115 -7.22 7.21 -5.55
CA LEU A 115 -7.11 8.54 -4.96
C LEU A 115 -8.47 9.24 -4.97
N VAL A 116 -8.76 9.91 -3.86
CA VAL A 116 -9.98 10.68 -3.63
C VAL A 116 -9.58 12.02 -2.99
N VAL A 117 -10.17 13.10 -3.48
CA VAL A 117 -10.05 14.42 -2.87
C VAL A 117 -11.25 14.64 -1.97
N VAL A 118 -11.00 14.91 -0.70
CA VAL A 118 -12.02 15.27 0.28
C VAL A 118 -12.06 16.79 0.41
N ARG A 119 -13.25 17.37 0.28
CA ARG A 119 -13.51 18.81 0.18
C ARG A 119 -14.86 19.16 0.82
N ASP A 120 -15.24 20.44 0.74
CA ASP A 120 -16.53 20.95 1.21
C ASP A 120 -16.82 20.58 2.68
N PHE A 121 -15.84 20.84 3.56
CA PHE A 121 -15.96 20.56 4.99
C PHE A 121 -17.06 21.41 5.63
N LEU A 122 -18.02 20.76 6.29
CA LEU A 122 -19.12 21.40 7.02
C LEU A 122 -19.07 20.95 8.48
N THR A 123 -19.24 21.88 9.42
CA THR A 123 -19.27 21.55 10.85
C THR A 123 -20.61 21.98 11.45
N ALA A 124 -21.30 21.05 12.10
CA ALA A 124 -22.53 21.29 12.85
C ALA A 124 -22.51 20.46 14.16
N ASP A 125 -22.92 21.07 15.28
CA ASP A 125 -23.08 20.39 16.58
C ASP A 125 -21.88 19.55 17.06
N GLY A 126 -20.65 19.98 16.73
CA GLY A 126 -19.42 19.28 17.12
C GLY A 126 -19.04 18.08 16.23
N GLU A 127 -19.82 17.81 15.19
CA GLU A 127 -19.51 16.85 14.13
C GLU A 127 -19.17 17.60 12.84
N SER A 128 -18.18 17.10 12.10
CA SER A 128 -17.81 17.63 10.79
C SER A 128 -17.99 16.58 9.72
N THR A 129 -18.55 16.99 8.61
CA THR A 129 -18.77 16.18 7.42
C THR A 129 -18.02 16.77 6.23
N ALA A 130 -17.78 15.97 5.20
CA ALA A 130 -17.14 16.42 3.97
C ALA A 130 -17.61 15.59 2.77
N SER A 131 -17.47 16.16 1.58
CA SER A 131 -17.73 15.50 0.30
C SER A 131 -16.44 14.89 -0.27
N ALA A 132 -16.57 13.91 -1.16
CA ALA A 132 -15.48 13.24 -1.82
C ALA A 132 -15.60 13.31 -3.35
N GLU A 133 -14.49 13.61 -4.01
CA GLU A 133 -14.35 13.59 -5.47
C GLU A 133 -13.28 12.58 -5.87
N ARG A 134 -13.62 11.65 -6.77
CA ARG A 134 -12.66 10.63 -7.23
C ARG A 134 -11.62 11.26 -8.16
N VAL A 135 -10.35 11.03 -7.85
CA VAL A 135 -9.26 11.35 -8.78
C VAL A 135 -9.22 10.30 -9.89
N PRO A 136 -9.26 10.71 -11.17
CA PRO A 136 -9.22 9.75 -12.27
C PRO A 136 -7.94 8.90 -12.29
N LEU A 137 -8.08 7.62 -12.65
CA LEU A 137 -6.95 6.73 -12.85
C LEU A 137 -6.00 7.25 -13.93
N ARG A 138 -4.70 7.09 -13.68
CA ARG A 138 -3.65 7.41 -14.65
C ARG A 138 -3.41 6.19 -15.54
N THR A 139 -3.98 6.22 -16.75
CA THR A 139 -3.80 5.17 -17.76
C THR A 139 -2.88 5.65 -18.88
N ARG A 140 -2.26 4.72 -19.62
CA ARG A 140 -1.36 5.06 -20.73
C ARG A 140 -2.10 5.95 -21.75
N PRO A 141 -1.46 7.01 -22.28
CA PRO A 141 -0.02 7.30 -22.22
C PRO A 141 0.45 8.11 -20.99
N PHE A 142 -0.42 8.41 -20.02
CA PHE A 142 -0.05 9.21 -18.85
C PHE A 142 0.71 8.35 -17.81
N PRO A 143 1.77 8.87 -17.15
CA PRO A 143 2.54 8.09 -16.19
C PRO A 143 1.68 7.68 -14.97
N VAL A 144 1.74 6.40 -14.61
CA VAL A 144 1.12 5.88 -13.37
C VAL A 144 1.76 6.51 -12.13
N VAL A 145 1.04 6.51 -11.01
CA VAL A 145 1.56 7.01 -9.73
C VAL A 145 2.74 6.14 -9.29
N CYS A 146 3.91 6.75 -9.10
CA CYS A 146 5.13 6.02 -8.76
C CYS A 146 5.41 5.98 -7.26
N ASN A 147 5.01 7.01 -6.52
CA ASN A 147 5.13 7.06 -5.06
C ASN A 147 4.08 8.01 -4.48
N LEU A 148 3.19 7.49 -3.61
CA LEU A 148 2.19 8.32 -2.94
C LEU A 148 2.83 9.33 -1.97
N GLU A 149 4.00 9.06 -1.38
CA GLU A 149 4.73 10.06 -0.55
C GLU A 149 5.14 11.29 -1.37
N GLY A 150 5.29 11.14 -2.69
CA GLY A 150 5.64 12.24 -3.59
C GLY A 150 4.44 13.10 -4.02
N LEU A 151 3.22 12.76 -3.59
CA LEU A 151 2.02 13.50 -3.94
C LEU A 151 1.78 14.65 -2.97
N VAL A 152 1.47 15.81 -3.52
CA VAL A 152 0.96 16.96 -2.76
C VAL A 152 -0.32 17.47 -3.40
N ILE A 153 -1.28 17.84 -2.57
CA ILE A 153 -2.46 18.59 -3.01
C ILE A 153 -2.32 20.06 -2.64
N VAL A 154 -2.55 20.94 -3.61
CA VAL A 154 -2.45 22.40 -3.44
C VAL A 154 -3.74 23.06 -3.96
N PRO A 155 -4.22 24.13 -3.33
CA PRO A 155 -5.33 24.93 -3.89
C PRO A 155 -4.94 25.52 -5.25
N SER A 156 -5.87 25.56 -6.20
CA SER A 156 -5.66 26.14 -7.53
C SER A 156 -6.30 27.54 -7.64
N GLY A 157 -5.49 28.57 -7.87
CA GLY A 157 -5.94 29.90 -8.29
C GLY A 157 -5.77 31.01 -7.24
N ASP A 158 -5.77 32.26 -7.72
CA ASP A 158 -5.66 33.46 -6.90
C ASP A 158 -7.01 33.76 -6.21
N GLY A 159 -7.30 33.04 -5.13
CA GLY A 159 -8.38 33.41 -4.20
C GLY A 159 -9.77 32.82 -4.45
N GLY A 160 -9.90 31.74 -5.23
CA GLY A 160 -11.15 30.98 -5.37
C GLY A 160 -11.09 29.61 -4.68
N CYS A 161 -12.08 29.29 -3.84
CA CYS A 161 -12.12 28.08 -3.01
C CYS A 161 -12.38 26.75 -3.76
N ASP A 162 -12.55 26.77 -5.08
CA ASP A 162 -13.26 25.67 -5.76
C ASP A 162 -12.36 24.66 -6.49
N GLY A 163 -11.07 24.97 -6.70
CA GLY A 163 -10.15 24.14 -7.48
C GLY A 163 -8.94 23.65 -6.70
N TYR A 164 -8.41 22.49 -7.09
CA TYR A 164 -7.17 21.91 -6.54
C TYR A 164 -6.21 21.49 -7.66
N THR A 165 -4.94 21.31 -7.32
CA THR A 165 -3.91 20.69 -8.15
C THR A 165 -3.22 19.61 -7.35
N ILE A 166 -3.16 18.39 -7.88
CA ILE A 166 -2.33 17.31 -7.35
C ILE A 166 -1.04 17.28 -8.16
N ALA A 167 0.11 17.33 -7.49
CA ALA A 167 1.41 17.30 -8.13
C ALA A 167 2.25 16.08 -7.71
N GLU A 168 2.97 15.48 -8.66
CA GLU A 168 3.95 14.40 -8.42
C GLU A 168 5.27 14.69 -9.14
N LEU A 169 6.39 14.37 -8.49
CA LEU A 169 7.71 14.37 -9.11
C LEU A 169 8.20 12.93 -9.35
N GLN A 170 8.46 12.60 -10.61
CA GLN A 170 9.05 11.33 -11.02
C GLN A 170 10.47 11.55 -11.55
N VAL A 171 11.44 10.92 -10.89
CA VAL A 171 12.87 11.02 -11.21
C VAL A 171 13.41 9.64 -11.56
N GLN A 172 14.10 9.54 -12.69
CA GLN A 172 14.85 8.34 -13.07
C GLN A 172 16.34 8.54 -12.81
N ARG A 173 17.01 7.52 -12.27
CA ARG A 173 18.46 7.55 -12.03
C ARG A 173 19.20 7.80 -13.36
N ARG A 174 20.25 8.63 -13.33
CA ARG A 174 21.10 9.00 -14.48
C ARG A 174 20.35 9.68 -15.64
N CYS A 175 19.14 10.19 -15.42
CA CYS A 175 18.44 11.01 -16.41
C CYS A 175 18.69 12.49 -16.15
N ASP A 176 18.91 13.27 -17.21
CA ASP A 176 19.03 14.73 -17.20
C ASP A 176 17.68 15.46 -17.08
N VAL A 177 16.60 14.69 -17.10
CA VAL A 177 15.23 15.19 -17.07
C VAL A 177 14.42 14.45 -16.02
N ALA A 178 13.60 15.20 -15.28
CA ALA A 178 12.57 14.68 -14.42
C ALA A 178 11.19 14.98 -15.02
N THR A 179 10.18 14.20 -14.64
CA THR A 179 8.80 14.43 -15.05
C THR A 179 8.03 14.97 -13.87
N VAL A 180 7.48 16.18 -14.00
CA VAL A 180 6.52 16.73 -13.05
C VAL A 180 5.13 16.56 -13.62
N ILE A 181 4.25 15.97 -12.82
CA ILE A 181 2.91 15.60 -13.21
C ILE A 181 1.94 16.46 -12.42
N TYR A 182 1.00 17.09 -13.11
CA TYR A 182 -0.05 17.91 -12.51
C TYR A 182 -1.42 17.39 -12.94
N LEU A 183 -2.33 17.26 -11.98
CA LEU A 183 -3.74 16.97 -12.17
C LEU A 183 -4.54 18.13 -11.56
N ARG A 184 -5.12 18.97 -12.40
CA ARG A 184 -5.88 20.16 -11.99
C ARG A 184 -7.39 19.92 -12.10
N SER A 185 -8.14 20.40 -11.12
CA SER A 185 -9.61 20.53 -11.16
C SER A 185 -10.02 21.96 -11.54
N GLY A 186 -11.00 22.12 -12.44
CA GLY A 186 -11.51 23.42 -12.93
C GLY A 186 -12.12 23.38 -14.35
N PRO A 187 -12.80 24.46 -14.81
CA PRO A 187 -13.49 24.49 -16.11
C PRO A 187 -12.51 24.28 -17.29
N GLY A 188 -12.79 23.27 -18.12
CA GLY A 188 -11.90 22.83 -19.20
C GLY A 188 -11.15 21.52 -18.94
N GLU A 189 -11.80 20.54 -18.30
CA GLU A 189 -11.23 19.23 -17.87
C GLU A 189 -10.35 18.51 -18.90
N ALA A 190 -10.57 18.74 -20.20
CA ALA A 190 -9.74 18.20 -21.28
C ALA A 190 -8.29 18.74 -21.30
N GLU A 191 -7.99 19.88 -20.66
CA GLU A 191 -6.66 20.49 -20.57
C GLU A 191 -5.95 20.29 -19.21
N GLY A 192 -6.62 19.66 -18.23
CA GLY A 192 -6.21 19.64 -16.82
C GLY A 192 -5.16 18.59 -16.41
N ARG A 193 -4.82 17.64 -17.30
CA ARG A 193 -3.79 16.61 -17.04
C ARG A 193 -2.54 16.92 -17.84
N ARG A 194 -1.46 17.30 -17.16
CA ARG A 194 -0.21 17.69 -17.82
C ARG A 194 0.97 17.00 -17.16
N ALA A 195 1.81 16.38 -17.99
CA ALA A 195 3.11 15.88 -17.59
C ALA A 195 4.18 16.72 -18.31
N ARG A 196 5.02 17.40 -17.53
CA ARG A 196 6.08 18.26 -18.06
C ARG A 196 7.43 17.64 -17.76
N ARG A 197 8.25 17.54 -18.80
CA ARG A 197 9.66 17.19 -18.70
C ARG A 197 10.44 18.45 -18.31
N VAL A 198 11.16 18.42 -17.20
CA VAL A 198 11.93 19.54 -16.66
C VAL A 198 13.37 19.12 -16.43
N ALA A 199 14.31 20.05 -16.59
CA ALA A 199 15.73 19.77 -16.36
C ALA A 199 15.95 19.32 -14.91
N TYR A 200 16.63 18.17 -14.73
CA TYR A 200 16.93 17.59 -13.44
C TYR A 200 18.34 17.99 -12.99
N PRO A 201 18.49 18.81 -11.94
CA PRO A 201 19.77 19.41 -11.56
C PRO A 201 20.79 18.41 -11.01
N LEU A 202 20.39 17.16 -10.75
CA LEU A 202 21.19 16.17 -10.04
C LEU A 202 21.54 14.94 -10.90
N ALA A 203 21.37 15.04 -12.22
CA ALA A 203 21.65 13.95 -13.15
C ALA A 203 23.09 13.42 -13.04
N ALA A 204 24.05 14.30 -12.77
CA ALA A 204 25.47 13.98 -12.65
C ALA A 204 25.87 13.35 -11.31
N ALA A 205 25.00 13.42 -10.28
CA ALA A 205 25.35 12.98 -8.93
C ALA A 205 25.36 11.45 -8.74
N ASP A 206 25.06 10.68 -9.79
CA ASP A 206 24.88 9.21 -9.82
C ASP A 206 24.12 8.61 -8.62
N ARG A 207 23.26 9.42 -8.00
CA ARG A 207 22.54 9.06 -6.78
C ARG A 207 21.06 8.89 -7.08
N ARG A 208 20.45 7.86 -6.49
CA ARG A 208 19.01 7.63 -6.57
C ARG A 208 18.25 8.62 -5.68
N TRP A 209 17.32 9.36 -6.28
CA TRP A 209 16.33 10.17 -5.53
C TRP A 209 15.39 9.26 -4.75
N ARG A 210 15.25 9.50 -3.44
CA ARG A 210 14.32 8.77 -2.56
C ARG A 210 13.22 9.73 -2.09
N PRO A 211 12.01 9.68 -2.68
CA PRO A 211 10.95 10.57 -2.28
C PRO A 211 10.45 10.15 -0.90
N HIS A 212 10.66 11.01 0.10
CA HIS A 212 10.18 10.81 1.48
C HIS A 212 8.96 11.68 1.82
N GLY A 213 8.55 12.54 0.89
CA GLY A 213 7.42 13.44 1.08
C GLY A 213 7.45 14.65 0.13
N ALA A 214 6.37 15.41 0.17
CA ALA A 214 6.25 16.71 -0.47
C ALA A 214 5.52 17.71 0.44
N VAL A 215 5.85 19.00 0.35
CA VAL A 215 5.14 20.07 1.06
C VAL A 215 4.92 21.26 0.13
N HIS A 216 3.85 22.01 0.37
CA HIS A 216 3.55 23.26 -0.30
C HIS A 216 3.83 24.45 0.62
N VAL A 217 4.61 25.42 0.15
CA VAL A 217 4.86 26.69 0.85
C VAL A 217 4.84 27.82 -0.18
N ASP A 218 4.00 28.82 0.04
CA ASP A 218 3.74 29.92 -0.90
C ASP A 218 3.40 29.36 -2.29
N ASP A 219 3.98 29.88 -3.38
CA ASP A 219 3.77 29.38 -4.74
C ASP A 219 4.76 28.27 -5.15
N THR A 220 5.30 27.53 -4.17
CA THR A 220 6.36 26.54 -4.41
C THR A 220 6.04 25.19 -3.80
N ILE A 221 6.23 24.15 -4.62
CA ILE A 221 6.16 22.75 -4.20
C ILE A 221 7.58 22.25 -3.91
N TRP A 222 7.73 21.56 -2.77
CA TRP A 222 8.99 21.06 -2.24
C TRP A 222 8.92 19.54 -2.08
N TRP A 223 9.58 18.79 -2.96
CA TRP A 223 9.77 17.34 -2.79
C TRP A 223 11.07 17.08 -2.05
N PHE A 224 11.08 16.22 -1.05
CA PHE A 224 12.27 16.00 -0.23
C PHE A 224 12.72 14.54 -0.15
N ASP A 225 14.04 14.41 -0.09
CA ASP A 225 14.77 13.20 0.25
C ASP A 225 15.50 13.46 1.57
N LEU A 226 15.02 12.85 2.67
CA LEU A 226 15.58 13.04 4.02
C LEU A 226 17.02 12.54 4.17
N THR A 227 17.56 11.85 3.15
CA THR A 227 18.96 11.42 3.10
C THR A 227 19.85 12.42 2.36
N TRP A 228 19.28 13.34 1.58
CA TRP A 228 20.07 14.15 0.63
C TRP A 228 19.73 15.63 0.63
N GLY A 229 18.47 15.98 0.39
CA GLY A 229 18.08 17.34 0.08
C GLY A 229 16.65 17.44 -0.45
N ILE A 230 16.33 18.61 -0.99
CA ILE A 230 14.97 19.02 -1.36
C ILE A 230 15.02 19.56 -2.80
N LEU A 231 14.02 19.23 -3.60
CA LEU A 231 13.80 19.75 -4.93
C LEU A 231 12.59 20.68 -4.90
N SER A 232 12.74 21.87 -5.46
CA SER A 232 11.65 22.84 -5.56
C SER A 232 11.20 23.06 -6.99
N CYS A 233 9.90 23.20 -7.20
CA CYS A 233 9.29 23.67 -8.44
C CYS A 233 8.19 24.68 -8.15
N ALA A 234 7.93 25.60 -9.08
CA ALA A 234 6.75 26.45 -9.00
C ALA A 234 5.47 25.58 -8.94
N ALA A 235 4.52 26.02 -8.11
CA ALA A 235 3.20 25.40 -8.01
C ALA A 235 2.37 25.67 -9.29
N SER A 236 2.52 26.86 -9.87
CA SER A 236 1.97 27.23 -11.18
C SER A 236 2.68 26.47 -12.31
N LEU A 237 1.89 25.83 -13.16
CA LEU A 237 2.38 25.05 -14.29
C LEU A 237 3.04 25.91 -15.38
N GLU A 238 2.60 27.15 -15.51
CA GLU A 238 3.13 28.14 -16.46
C GLU A 238 4.57 28.54 -16.05
N ASP A 239 4.80 28.66 -14.74
CA ASP A 239 6.07 29.08 -14.15
C ASP A 239 7.04 27.91 -13.86
N ALA A 240 6.58 26.65 -13.99
CA ALA A 240 7.34 25.43 -13.74
C ALA A 240 8.43 25.15 -14.81
N ALA A 241 9.42 26.03 -14.93
CA ALA A 241 10.46 25.93 -15.96
C ALA A 241 11.66 25.04 -15.57
N ARG A 242 11.97 24.91 -14.28
CA ARG A 242 13.17 24.18 -13.80
C ARG A 242 13.06 23.73 -12.35
N LEU A 243 13.61 22.56 -12.04
CA LEU A 243 13.83 22.12 -10.66
C LEU A 243 15.08 22.80 -10.07
N ALA A 244 14.98 23.30 -8.84
CA ALA A 244 16.14 23.71 -8.07
C ALA A 244 16.40 22.70 -6.95
N PHE A 245 17.67 22.32 -6.76
CA PHE A 245 18.09 21.45 -5.66
C PHE A 245 18.57 22.28 -4.47
N HIS A 246 18.25 21.78 -3.29
CA HIS A 246 18.51 22.39 -2.01
C HIS A 246 19.09 21.35 -1.06
N GLU A 247 20.30 21.57 -0.55
CA GLU A 247 20.89 20.66 0.44
C GLU A 247 20.12 20.69 1.77
N LEU A 248 20.18 19.60 2.54
CA LEU A 248 19.76 19.60 3.94
C LEU A 248 20.68 20.52 4.78
N PRO A 249 20.34 20.84 6.04
CA PRO A 249 21.23 21.62 6.90
C PRO A 249 22.64 21.01 6.97
N ASP A 250 23.63 21.88 7.20
CA ASP A 250 25.05 21.52 7.09
C ASP A 250 25.40 20.21 7.83
N GLY A 251 26.03 19.30 7.09
CA GLY A 251 26.45 17.99 7.58
C GLY A 251 25.30 17.01 7.90
N ARG A 252 24.06 17.28 7.49
CA ARG A 252 22.92 16.36 7.66
C ARG A 252 22.66 15.47 6.44
N GLY A 253 23.15 15.86 5.26
CA GLY A 253 23.13 15.02 4.06
C GLY A 253 23.98 13.76 4.28
N LEU A 254 23.44 12.60 3.92
CA LEU A 254 24.12 11.31 3.91
C LEU A 254 24.71 11.07 2.52
N GLY A 255 25.87 10.44 2.40
CA GLY A 255 26.42 9.92 1.15
C GLY A 255 25.65 8.70 0.62
N GLU A 256 25.84 8.34 -0.65
CA GLU A 256 25.20 7.15 -1.24
C GLU A 256 25.65 5.84 -0.59
N ARG A 257 26.90 5.80 -0.11
CA ARG A 257 27.51 4.64 0.57
C ARG A 257 27.27 4.62 2.08
N ASP A 258 26.64 5.66 2.63
CA ASP A 258 26.36 5.72 4.06
C ASP A 258 25.27 4.71 4.41
N GLU A 259 25.43 4.04 5.55
CA GLU A 259 24.41 3.15 6.07
C GLU A 259 23.13 3.95 6.37
N LEU A 260 22.03 3.53 5.77
CA LEU A 260 20.78 4.26 5.87
C LEU A 260 20.15 4.05 7.23
N PRO A 261 19.82 5.13 7.96
CA PRO A 261 19.11 5.01 9.22
C PRO A 261 17.80 4.25 9.00
N PRO A 262 17.59 3.09 9.65
CA PRO A 262 16.30 2.41 9.56
C PRO A 262 15.22 3.35 10.10
N ARG A 263 14.13 3.48 9.34
CA ARG A 263 13.00 4.37 9.67
C ARG A 263 13.41 5.84 9.82
N ILE A 264 14.18 6.39 8.87
CA ILE A 264 14.64 7.80 8.89
C ILE A 264 13.54 8.83 9.22
N HIS A 265 12.29 8.59 8.81
CA HIS A 265 11.11 9.40 9.09
C HIS A 265 10.72 9.49 10.58
N THR A 266 11.20 8.59 11.44
CA THR A 266 10.99 8.69 12.89
C THR A 266 11.97 9.64 13.56
N LYS A 267 13.01 10.07 12.83
CA LYS A 267 14.05 10.97 13.33
C LYS A 267 14.11 12.28 12.57
N ARG A 268 13.76 12.30 11.29
CA ARG A 268 13.82 13.47 10.41
C ARG A 268 12.46 13.77 9.81
N CYS A 269 12.09 15.05 9.74
CA CYS A 269 10.96 15.48 8.95
C CYS A 269 11.24 16.82 8.26
N VAL A 270 10.56 17.04 7.13
CA VAL A 270 10.43 18.34 6.48
C VAL A 270 8.95 18.69 6.52
N SER A 271 8.63 19.92 6.93
CA SER A 271 7.24 20.36 7.08
C SER A 271 7.10 21.86 6.80
N ALA A 272 5.85 22.32 6.62
CA ALA A 272 5.50 23.73 6.54
C ALA A 272 4.91 24.18 7.88
N SER A 273 5.45 25.26 8.44
CA SER A 273 4.89 25.88 9.65
C SER A 273 5.05 27.39 9.58
N GLN A 274 3.95 28.14 9.76
CA GLN A 274 3.84 29.58 9.58
C GLN A 274 4.40 30.06 8.22
N GLY A 275 3.99 29.40 7.13
CA GLY A 275 4.42 29.76 5.78
C GLY A 275 5.92 29.61 5.53
N ARG A 276 6.64 28.80 6.31
CA ARG A 276 8.07 28.55 6.12
C ARG A 276 8.38 27.07 6.16
N LEU A 277 9.37 26.67 5.36
CA LEU A 277 9.91 25.33 5.35
C LEU A 277 10.76 25.09 6.59
N ARG A 278 10.43 24.03 7.33
CA ARG A 278 11.14 23.58 8.53
C ARG A 278 11.75 22.21 8.28
N TYR A 279 13.00 22.03 8.71
CA TYR A 279 13.64 20.72 8.84
C TYR A 279 13.81 20.43 10.32
N VAL A 280 13.37 19.25 10.76
CA VAL A 280 13.47 18.82 12.16
C VAL A 280 14.21 17.50 12.23
N GLU A 281 15.15 17.38 13.16
CA GLU A 281 15.90 16.15 13.39
C GLU A 281 16.06 15.83 14.87
N ILE A 282 15.86 14.55 15.21
CA ILE A 282 16.26 13.96 16.48
C ILE A 282 17.67 13.40 16.32
N ILE A 283 18.63 14.06 16.96
CA ILE A 283 20.05 13.72 16.92
C ILE A 283 20.42 12.96 18.19
N GLY A 284 20.93 11.74 18.05
CA GLY A 284 21.50 10.99 19.17
C GLY A 284 22.91 11.46 19.48
N GLU A 285 23.23 11.64 20.76
CA GLU A 285 24.59 11.90 21.24
C GLU A 285 25.15 10.61 21.83
N GLY A 286 26.34 10.18 21.40
CA GLY A 286 26.95 8.93 21.88
C GLY A 286 27.11 8.94 23.40
N GLY A 287 26.27 8.17 24.11
CA GLY A 287 26.26 8.07 25.57
C GLY A 287 25.37 9.08 26.32
N GLY A 288 24.61 9.94 25.62
CA GLY A 288 23.74 10.97 26.22
C GLY A 288 22.29 10.95 25.69
N ALA A 289 21.42 11.76 26.30
CA ALA A 289 20.04 11.93 25.82
C ALA A 289 20.02 12.65 24.48
N ALA A 290 19.22 12.13 23.54
CA ALA A 290 19.05 12.71 22.21
C ALA A 290 18.55 14.18 22.28
N ARG A 291 18.74 14.92 21.19
CA ARG A 291 18.33 16.31 21.04
C ARG A 291 17.36 16.46 19.88
N VAL A 292 16.30 17.23 20.07
CA VAL A 292 15.48 17.73 18.96
C VAL A 292 16.07 19.05 18.48
N CYS A 293 16.29 19.15 17.18
CA CYS A 293 16.80 20.34 16.52
C CYS A 293 15.85 20.74 15.39
N MET A 294 15.61 22.04 15.24
CA MET A 294 14.83 22.60 14.14
C MET A 294 15.64 23.66 13.40
N TRP A 295 15.52 23.63 12.07
CA TRP A 295 16.06 24.63 11.17
C TRP A 295 14.96 25.18 10.29
N SER A 296 15.10 26.46 9.97
CA SER A 296 14.18 27.19 9.12
C SER A 296 14.87 27.70 7.89
N ARG A 297 14.20 27.55 6.76
CA ARG A 297 14.67 28.11 5.51
C ARG A 297 14.53 29.63 5.54
N SER A 298 15.61 30.32 5.22
CA SER A 298 15.63 31.78 5.03
C SER A 298 16.37 32.15 3.75
N ARG A 299 16.13 33.36 3.24
CA ARG A 299 16.91 33.90 2.12
C ARG A 299 18.28 34.33 2.62
N ASN A 300 19.30 34.15 1.78
CA ASN A 300 20.61 34.69 2.09
C ASN A 300 20.54 36.23 2.19
N PRO A 301 21.27 36.86 3.13
CA PRO A 301 21.31 38.31 3.24
C PRO A 301 21.76 39.03 1.96
N CYS A 302 22.55 38.36 1.11
CA CYS A 302 22.98 38.87 -0.19
C CYS A 302 21.89 38.83 -1.27
N GLY A 303 20.70 38.32 -0.96
CA GLY A 303 19.56 38.20 -1.89
C GLY A 303 19.65 37.02 -2.87
N VAL A 304 20.79 36.33 -2.96
CA VAL A 304 21.01 35.20 -3.87
C VAL A 304 21.05 33.88 -3.10
N GLY A 305 20.15 32.97 -3.45
CA GLY A 305 20.03 31.67 -2.79
C GLY A 305 19.37 31.76 -1.42
N TRP A 306 19.50 30.69 -0.66
CA TRP A 306 18.84 30.48 0.63
C TRP A 306 19.80 29.69 1.53
N ARG A 307 19.48 29.65 2.82
CA ARG A 307 20.22 28.91 3.84
C ARG A 307 19.26 28.31 4.86
N TRP A 308 19.80 27.40 5.66
CA TRP A 308 19.14 26.89 6.86
C TRP A 308 19.64 27.67 8.08
N ASP A 309 18.74 28.38 8.75
CA ASP A 309 19.01 28.98 10.05
C ASP A 309 18.57 28.01 11.15
N ALA A 310 19.46 27.71 12.10
CA ALA A 310 19.11 26.89 13.25
C ALA A 310 18.22 27.68 14.21
N ASP A 311 17.00 27.23 14.46
CA ASP A 311 16.06 27.89 15.36
C ASP A 311 16.33 27.49 16.80
N TYR A 312 16.43 26.18 17.05
CA TYR A 312 16.69 25.64 18.38
C TYR A 312 17.34 24.26 18.33
N SER A 313 18.02 23.92 19.41
CA SER A 313 18.55 22.60 19.71
C SER A 313 18.34 22.32 21.19
N VAL A 314 17.47 21.37 21.52
CA VAL A 314 17.03 21.09 22.90
C VAL A 314 17.20 19.60 23.20
N SER A 315 17.89 19.28 24.30
CA SER A 315 18.02 17.90 24.77
C SER A 315 16.73 17.40 25.38
N PHE A 316 16.35 16.15 25.06
CA PHE A 316 15.23 15.47 25.69
C PHE A 316 15.41 15.33 27.20
N GLU A 317 16.64 15.30 27.71
CA GLU A 317 16.90 15.31 29.17
C GLU A 317 16.28 16.53 29.85
N LYS A 318 16.29 17.69 29.18
CA LYS A 318 15.67 18.92 29.70
C LYS A 318 14.15 18.85 29.67
N ILE A 319 13.57 18.21 28.65
CA ILE A 319 12.12 18.02 28.52
C ILE A 319 11.63 17.00 29.55
N TRP A 320 12.32 15.86 29.70
CA TRP A 320 11.99 14.81 30.66
C TRP A 320 12.10 15.25 32.12
N SER A 321 12.90 16.28 32.38
CA SER A 321 13.11 16.84 33.72
C SER A 321 12.07 17.90 34.10
N ASP A 322 11.16 18.24 33.19
CA ASP A 322 10.04 19.12 33.49
C ASP A 322 8.87 18.36 34.14
N ASP A 323 8.12 19.03 35.03
CA ASP A 323 6.99 18.43 35.74
C ASP A 323 5.85 18.03 34.81
N SER A 324 5.65 18.75 33.70
CA SER A 324 4.66 18.39 32.68
C SER A 324 4.97 17.03 32.04
N TYR A 325 6.24 16.72 31.76
CA TYR A 325 6.63 15.42 31.25
C TYR A 325 6.45 14.32 32.31
N ARG A 326 6.86 14.57 33.55
CA ARG A 326 6.67 13.60 34.66
C ARG A 326 5.20 13.21 34.83
N LYS A 327 4.29 14.19 34.71
CA LYS A 327 2.83 13.96 34.79
C LYS A 327 2.29 13.04 33.69
N THR A 328 3.00 12.88 32.57
CA THR A 328 2.57 11.96 31.50
C THR A 328 2.70 10.48 31.86
N GLY A 329 3.64 10.15 32.77
CA GLY A 329 4.01 8.79 33.14
C GLY A 329 4.83 8.03 32.07
N LEU A 330 5.29 8.70 31.02
CA LEU A 330 6.10 8.09 29.94
C LEU A 330 7.54 7.81 30.38
N THR A 331 8.16 6.78 29.78
CA THR A 331 9.57 6.46 30.02
C THR A 331 10.53 7.49 29.41
N ARG A 332 11.72 7.63 29.99
CA ARG A 332 12.80 8.53 29.50
C ARG A 332 13.55 7.94 28.30
N ASN A 333 12.81 7.56 27.26
CA ASN A 333 13.33 7.05 26.00
C ASN A 333 13.20 8.11 24.91
N ALA A 334 14.14 8.12 23.96
CA ALA A 334 14.07 9.02 22.81
C ALA A 334 12.76 8.73 22.04
N PRO A 335 11.85 9.70 21.92
CA PRO A 335 10.58 9.47 21.27
C PRO A 335 10.75 9.54 19.76
N LEU A 336 9.68 9.21 19.03
CA LEU A 336 9.65 9.25 17.58
C LEU A 336 9.05 10.59 17.12
N LEU A 337 9.65 11.20 16.11
CA LEU A 337 9.14 12.43 15.51
C LEU A 337 7.86 12.16 14.74
N VAL A 338 6.79 12.90 15.09
CA VAL A 338 5.48 12.79 14.44
C VAL A 338 5.29 13.96 13.49
N VAL A 339 4.98 15.15 14.00
CA VAL A 339 4.67 16.29 13.15
C VAL A 339 4.98 17.61 13.83
N VAL A 340 5.18 18.66 13.03
CA VAL A 340 5.30 20.05 13.50
C VAL A 340 3.94 20.71 13.37
N CYS A 341 3.52 21.49 14.36
CA CYS A 341 2.26 22.23 14.27
C CYS A 341 2.32 23.25 13.11
N PRO A 342 1.33 23.28 12.19
CA PRO A 342 1.30 24.22 11.07
C PRO A 342 1.30 25.70 11.49
N SER A 343 0.68 26.02 12.62
CA SER A 343 0.55 27.39 13.13
C SER A 343 1.59 27.77 14.18
N ASP A 344 2.30 26.80 14.77
CA ASP A 344 3.33 27.04 15.80
C ASP A 344 4.57 26.13 15.61
N PRO A 345 5.72 26.66 15.14
CA PRO A 345 6.93 25.86 14.94
C PRO A 345 7.59 25.40 16.25
N HIS A 346 7.20 25.96 17.40
CA HIS A 346 7.70 25.54 18.70
C HIS A 346 6.95 24.33 19.25
N LEU A 347 5.73 24.09 18.75
CA LEU A 347 4.93 22.93 19.13
C LEU A 347 5.21 21.75 18.20
N VAL A 348 5.97 20.78 18.71
CA VAL A 348 6.34 19.55 17.99
C VAL A 348 5.71 18.34 18.67
N TYR A 349 5.08 17.48 17.88
CA TYR A 349 4.45 16.26 18.35
C TYR A 349 5.40 15.07 18.21
N PHE A 350 5.40 14.23 19.25
CA PHE A 350 6.20 13.03 19.34
C PHE A 350 5.35 11.83 19.75
N ALA A 351 5.84 10.63 19.45
CA ALA A 351 5.20 9.38 19.85
C ALA A 351 6.11 8.52 20.72
N LEU A 352 5.55 7.97 21.79
CA LEU A 352 6.20 7.01 22.68
C LEU A 352 5.14 6.15 23.39
N GLU A 353 5.35 4.83 23.48
CA GLU A 353 4.45 3.92 24.23
C GLU A 353 2.95 4.04 23.90
N GLN A 354 2.60 4.13 22.61
CA GLN A 354 1.22 4.34 22.13
C GLN A 354 0.58 5.65 22.61
N ARG A 355 1.40 6.66 22.90
CA ARG A 355 0.96 8.03 23.16
C ARG A 355 1.57 8.99 22.16
N ILE A 356 0.75 9.95 21.70
CA ILE A 356 1.21 11.14 20.99
C ILE A 356 1.15 12.28 21.99
N PHE A 357 2.25 12.99 22.13
CA PHE A 357 2.35 14.13 23.03
C PHE A 357 3.00 15.31 22.32
N GLY A 358 2.43 16.50 22.55
CA GLY A 358 2.91 17.76 22.00
C GLY A 358 3.83 18.43 23.01
N VAL A 359 4.99 18.87 22.54
CA VAL A 359 5.97 19.58 23.35
C VAL A 359 6.16 20.96 22.76
N ASN A 360 5.96 22.00 23.58
CA ASN A 360 6.54 23.30 23.29
C ASN A 360 8.05 23.18 23.54
N VAL A 361 8.83 23.04 22.48
CA VAL A 361 10.24 22.67 22.57
C VAL A 361 11.08 23.76 23.22
N LEU A 362 10.75 25.05 23.02
CA LEU A 362 11.46 26.16 23.64
C LEU A 362 11.19 26.25 25.14
N GLU A 363 9.92 26.11 25.53
CA GLU A 363 9.51 26.10 26.94
C GLU A 363 9.88 24.78 27.64
N ARG A 364 10.13 23.72 26.86
CA ARG A 364 10.44 22.35 27.31
C ARG A 364 9.26 21.69 28.03
N MET A 365 8.06 22.17 27.76
CA MET A 365 6.82 21.75 28.39
C MET A 365 6.07 20.79 27.50
N VAL A 366 5.60 19.68 28.06
CA VAL A 366 4.53 18.88 27.46
C VAL A 366 3.23 19.62 27.65
N VAL A 367 2.71 20.17 26.56
CA VAL A 367 1.42 20.88 26.56
C VAL A 367 0.26 19.91 26.35
N HIS A 368 0.52 18.76 25.73
CA HIS A 368 -0.51 17.87 25.23
C HIS A 368 -0.11 16.40 25.32
N ASN A 369 -1.03 15.50 25.65
CA ASN A 369 -0.73 14.08 25.81
C ASN A 369 -1.99 13.22 25.62
N HIS A 370 -2.02 12.42 24.56
CA HIS A 370 -3.17 11.58 24.22
C HIS A 370 -2.73 10.16 23.87
N ARG A 371 -3.55 9.18 24.24
CA ARG A 371 -3.41 7.82 23.71
C ARG A 371 -3.89 7.81 22.26
N TYR A 372 -3.24 7.00 21.44
CA TYR A 372 -3.67 6.76 20.07
C TYR A 372 -3.64 5.26 19.79
N GLU A 373 -4.48 4.83 18.85
CA GLU A 373 -4.42 3.50 18.26
C GLU A 373 -4.32 3.69 16.74
N ILE A 374 -3.27 3.16 16.13
CA ILE A 374 -3.18 3.10 14.66
C ILE A 374 -3.81 1.77 14.23
N PRO A 375 -4.88 1.78 13.40
CA PRO A 375 -5.46 0.56 12.86
C PRO A 375 -4.43 -0.29 12.10
N GLY A 376 -4.52 -1.62 12.26
CA GLY A 376 -3.57 -2.57 11.65
C GLY A 376 -2.45 -3.05 12.60
N PRO A 377 -1.36 -3.65 12.10
CA PRO A 377 -0.27 -4.13 12.95
C PRO A 377 0.37 -2.95 13.71
N PRO A 378 0.89 -3.16 14.93
CA PRO A 378 1.42 -2.07 15.75
C PRO A 378 2.55 -1.33 15.01
N ARG A 379 2.25 -0.11 14.58
CA ARG A 379 3.19 0.80 13.93
C ARG A 379 3.44 1.99 14.85
N PRO A 380 4.67 2.50 14.91
CA PRO A 380 4.92 3.76 15.60
C PRO A 380 4.24 4.91 14.86
N ALA A 381 3.52 5.77 15.58
CA ALA A 381 3.10 7.06 15.03
C ALA A 381 4.37 7.85 14.67
N SER A 382 4.45 8.28 13.42
CA SER A 382 5.54 9.09 12.91
C SER A 382 5.00 9.99 11.80
N GLY A 383 5.80 10.95 11.33
CA GLY A 383 5.40 11.83 10.22
C GLY A 383 5.07 11.11 8.92
N ARG A 384 5.37 9.80 8.84
CA ARG A 384 4.94 8.93 7.76
C ARG A 384 3.46 8.53 7.82
N TYR A 385 2.87 8.46 9.01
CA TYR A 385 1.50 7.97 9.21
C TYR A 385 0.53 9.04 9.71
N VAL A 386 1.04 10.22 10.08
CA VAL A 386 0.27 11.30 10.69
C VAL A 386 0.52 12.57 9.90
N VAL A 387 -0.53 13.13 9.34
CA VAL A 387 -0.49 14.39 8.59
C VAL A 387 -0.99 15.53 9.49
N ALA A 388 -0.26 16.63 9.55
CA ALA A 388 -0.75 17.84 10.19
C ALA A 388 -1.78 18.51 9.28
N TRP A 389 -2.92 18.87 9.86
CA TRP A 389 -3.99 19.54 9.15
C TRP A 389 -4.61 20.62 10.03
N GLU A 390 -4.69 21.83 9.49
CA GLU A 390 -5.43 22.93 10.08
C GLU A 390 -6.74 23.07 9.28
N PRO A 391 -7.85 22.52 9.80
CA PRO A 391 -9.12 22.59 9.09
C PRO A 391 -9.59 24.04 8.99
N PRO A 392 -10.39 24.36 7.96
CA PRO A 392 -11.02 25.66 7.84
C PRO A 392 -12.07 25.77 8.94
N LEU A 393 -11.69 26.27 10.12
CA LEU A 393 -12.60 26.42 11.25
C LEU A 393 -13.01 27.87 11.47
N LEU A 394 -14.30 27.99 11.77
CA LEU A 394 -15.08 29.14 12.17
C LEU A 394 -14.36 30.11 13.14
N PRO A 395 -14.73 31.41 13.11
CA PRO A 395 -14.26 32.41 14.07
C PRO A 395 -14.47 31.95 15.52
N GLN A 396 -13.48 32.23 16.37
CA GLN A 396 -13.49 32.00 17.82
C GLN A 396 -14.68 32.71 18.49
N ALA A 397 -15.80 32.02 18.64
CA ALA A 397 -16.93 32.50 19.44
C ALA A 397 -17.79 31.33 19.96
N ALA A 398 -17.18 30.39 20.70
CA ALA A 398 -17.91 29.47 21.57
C ALA A 398 -16.92 28.74 22.50
N ALA A 399 -16.14 29.50 23.26
CA ALA A 399 -15.43 28.97 24.42
C ALA A 399 -16.11 29.52 25.67
N GLN A 400 -17.35 29.10 25.92
CA GLN A 400 -17.99 29.25 27.21
C GLN A 400 -19.12 28.22 27.35
N ASP A 401 -19.01 27.46 28.42
CA ASP A 401 -19.99 26.53 29.00
C ASP A 401 -20.30 25.22 28.26
N MET A 402 -19.58 24.17 28.63
CA MET A 402 -20.12 22.79 28.66
C MET A 402 -19.61 22.05 29.93
N PRO A 403 -20.47 21.25 30.59
CA PRO A 403 -20.16 20.62 31.87
C PRO A 403 -19.33 19.34 31.73
N ASP A 404 -18.73 18.96 32.85
CA ASP A 404 -17.83 17.83 33.06
C ASP A 404 -18.40 16.49 32.55
N ALA A 405 -17.78 15.90 31.53
CA ALA A 405 -18.19 14.63 30.95
C ALA A 405 -17.52 13.45 31.67
N SER A 406 -17.82 13.30 32.96
CA SER A 406 -17.50 12.11 33.74
C SER A 406 -18.75 11.28 33.99
N THR A 407 -19.37 10.72 32.96
CA THR A 407 -20.24 9.52 33.02
C THR A 407 -20.90 9.32 31.66
N LEU A 408 -20.55 8.23 30.98
CA LEU A 408 -21.43 7.39 30.13
C LEU A 408 -20.55 6.29 29.49
N TYR A 409 -19.92 5.48 30.34
CA TYR A 409 -19.53 4.13 29.95
C TYR A 409 -20.72 3.22 30.29
N GLN A 410 -21.41 2.72 29.27
CA GLN A 410 -22.19 1.50 29.43
C GLN A 410 -21.36 0.32 28.92
N PRO A 411 -21.27 -0.79 29.67
CA PRO A 411 -20.59 -1.99 29.19
C PRO A 411 -21.41 -2.61 28.05
N VAL A 412 -20.79 -2.75 26.88
CA VAL A 412 -21.30 -3.66 25.85
C VAL A 412 -21.28 -5.07 26.46
N ARG A 413 -22.46 -5.68 26.59
CA ARG A 413 -22.60 -7.07 26.99
C ARG A 413 -21.89 -7.96 25.96
N LEU A 414 -20.98 -8.81 26.45
CA LEU A 414 -20.42 -9.94 25.71
C LEU A 414 -21.57 -10.77 25.13
N ILE A 415 -21.72 -10.73 23.81
CA ILE A 415 -22.49 -11.71 23.07
C ILE A 415 -21.72 -13.03 23.17
N ALA A 416 -22.41 -14.08 23.62
CA ALA A 416 -21.87 -15.43 23.71
C ALA A 416 -21.31 -15.91 22.35
N PRO A 417 -20.28 -16.77 22.34
CA PRO A 417 -19.71 -17.26 21.08
C PRO A 417 -20.79 -18.00 20.27
N PRO A 418 -20.84 -17.85 18.94
CA PRO A 418 -21.72 -18.66 18.13
C PRO A 418 -21.32 -20.12 18.28
N THR A 419 -22.32 -20.92 18.61
CA THR A 419 -22.31 -22.37 18.73
C THR A 419 -21.58 -23.00 17.55
N LEU A 420 -20.65 -23.93 17.83
CA LEU A 420 -20.00 -24.76 16.83
C LEU A 420 -21.05 -25.37 15.89
N TRP A 421 -21.06 -24.90 14.65
CA TRP A 421 -21.64 -25.63 13.54
C TRP A 421 -20.70 -26.81 13.25
N MET A 422 -21.07 -28.01 13.69
CA MET A 422 -20.47 -29.24 13.18
C MET A 422 -21.07 -29.52 11.79
N PRO A 423 -20.26 -29.54 10.71
CA PRO A 423 -20.71 -30.18 9.49
C PRO A 423 -20.70 -31.69 9.69
N GLU A 424 -21.75 -32.33 9.22
CA GLU A 424 -21.95 -33.77 9.19
C GLU A 424 -20.69 -34.51 8.71
N ALA A 425 -20.39 -35.59 9.44
CA ALA A 425 -19.44 -36.59 9.00
C ALA A 425 -20.01 -37.28 7.75
N ILE A 426 -19.54 -36.87 6.58
CA ILE A 426 -19.65 -37.67 5.36
C ILE A 426 -18.27 -38.27 5.05
N SER A 427 -18.22 -39.58 5.24
CA SER A 427 -17.43 -40.58 4.53
C SER A 427 -15.90 -40.39 4.47
N SER A 428 -15.24 -41.20 5.30
CA SER A 428 -14.08 -42.02 4.95
C SER A 428 -13.75 -42.11 3.44
N GLY A 429 -12.49 -41.81 3.09
CA GLY A 429 -11.73 -42.70 2.22
C GLY A 429 -11.51 -42.34 0.75
N SER A 430 -11.84 -41.14 0.23
CA SER A 430 -11.33 -40.74 -1.09
C SER A 430 -10.11 -39.83 -0.95
N SER A 431 -8.98 -40.25 -1.52
CA SER A 431 -7.82 -39.38 -1.71
C SER A 431 -8.21 -38.28 -2.69
N ILE A 432 -8.09 -37.01 -2.30
CA ILE A 432 -8.23 -35.89 -3.23
C ILE A 432 -7.13 -36.06 -4.30
N PRO A 433 -7.45 -36.09 -5.60
CA PRO A 433 -6.45 -36.24 -6.64
C PRO A 433 -5.62 -34.96 -6.79
N MET A 434 -4.37 -35.10 -7.26
CA MET A 434 -3.56 -33.96 -7.73
C MET A 434 -4.01 -33.61 -9.14
N HIS A 435 -4.44 -32.38 -9.37
CA HIS A 435 -4.85 -31.90 -10.68
C HIS A 435 -3.62 -31.40 -11.45
N ASP A 436 -3.25 -32.11 -12.51
CA ASP A 436 -2.18 -31.69 -13.41
C ASP A 436 -2.75 -30.75 -14.48
N VAL A 437 -2.43 -29.46 -14.38
CA VAL A 437 -3.14 -28.38 -15.08
C VAL A 437 -2.30 -27.86 -16.24
N TRP A 438 -2.90 -27.87 -17.44
CA TRP A 438 -2.30 -27.43 -18.69
C TRP A 438 -3.15 -26.32 -19.31
N ALA A 439 -2.69 -25.67 -20.39
CA ALA A 439 -3.37 -24.50 -20.98
C ALA A 439 -4.84 -24.73 -21.35
N GLN A 440 -5.22 -25.98 -21.65
CA GLN A 440 -6.57 -26.38 -22.06
C GLN A 440 -7.53 -26.53 -20.88
N THR A 441 -7.03 -26.92 -19.69
CA THR A 441 -7.85 -27.14 -18.49
C THR A 441 -7.77 -25.99 -17.50
N ALA A 442 -6.79 -25.11 -17.66
CA ALA A 442 -6.46 -24.09 -16.67
C ALA A 442 -7.59 -23.11 -16.32
N ASP A 443 -8.45 -22.71 -17.26
CA ASP A 443 -9.58 -21.83 -16.92
C ASP A 443 -10.54 -22.50 -15.92
N ALA A 444 -10.91 -23.76 -16.17
CA ALA A 444 -11.85 -24.49 -15.34
C ALA A 444 -11.25 -24.80 -13.97
N GLU A 445 -9.98 -25.21 -13.92
CA GLU A 445 -9.29 -25.55 -12.68
C GLU A 445 -9.07 -24.33 -11.79
N PHE A 446 -8.73 -23.17 -12.38
CA PHE A 446 -8.59 -21.94 -11.59
C PHE A 446 -9.94 -21.41 -11.10
N GLU A 447 -11.01 -21.59 -11.89
CA GLU A 447 -12.36 -21.23 -11.44
C GLU A 447 -12.82 -22.11 -10.27
N GLU A 448 -12.38 -23.36 -10.18
CA GLU A 448 -12.65 -24.20 -9.02
C GLU A 448 -11.95 -23.67 -7.75
N ILE A 449 -10.73 -23.13 -7.88
CA ILE A 449 -10.05 -22.41 -6.78
C ILE A 449 -10.89 -21.20 -6.35
N ASN A 450 -11.35 -20.39 -7.31
CA ASN A 450 -12.20 -19.23 -7.01
C ASN A 450 -13.51 -19.64 -6.34
N ALA A 451 -14.17 -20.68 -6.84
CA ALA A 451 -15.40 -21.23 -6.29
C ALA A 451 -15.19 -21.74 -4.86
N LEU A 452 -14.07 -22.42 -4.57
CA LEU A 452 -13.71 -22.85 -3.22
C LEU A 452 -13.60 -21.66 -2.25
N LEU A 453 -12.88 -20.61 -2.66
CA LEU A 453 -12.69 -19.42 -1.83
C LEU A 453 -14.00 -18.67 -1.59
N ARG A 454 -14.90 -18.63 -2.58
CA ARG A 454 -16.26 -18.04 -2.44
C ARG A 454 -17.19 -18.89 -1.58
N ARG A 455 -17.17 -20.22 -1.71
CA ARG A 455 -18.07 -21.13 -0.97
C ARG A 455 -17.87 -21.05 0.54
N GLY A 456 -16.65 -20.88 1.01
CA GLY A 456 -16.35 -20.72 2.43
C GLY A 456 -16.32 -19.26 2.89
N ALA A 457 -17.15 -18.36 2.35
CA ALA A 457 -17.20 -16.92 2.66
C ALA A 457 -17.36 -16.64 4.17
N GLY A 458 -16.25 -16.68 4.90
CA GLY A 458 -16.17 -16.58 6.37
C GLY A 458 -15.02 -17.38 7.00
N GLY A 459 -14.54 -18.44 6.35
CA GLY A 459 -13.47 -19.32 6.83
C GLY A 459 -12.04 -18.85 6.50
N GLU A 460 -11.09 -19.23 7.34
CA GLU A 460 -9.65 -19.09 7.08
C GLU A 460 -9.12 -20.30 6.28
N TYR A 461 -8.18 -20.04 5.37
CA TYR A 461 -7.57 -21.02 4.49
C TYR A 461 -6.05 -21.12 4.73
N MET A 462 -5.53 -22.33 4.61
CA MET A 462 -4.10 -22.63 4.50
C MET A 462 -3.79 -22.92 3.05
N VAL A 463 -2.92 -22.12 2.43
CA VAL A 463 -2.57 -22.25 1.02
C VAL A 463 -1.11 -22.67 0.89
N GLY A 464 -0.86 -23.90 0.48
CA GLY A 464 0.48 -24.39 0.15
C GLY A 464 0.97 -23.81 -1.16
N LEU A 465 2.23 -23.40 -1.21
CA LEU A 465 2.91 -22.92 -2.42
C LEU A 465 4.31 -23.53 -2.50
N ASP A 466 4.67 -23.94 -3.70
CA ASP A 466 6.02 -24.32 -4.11
C ASP A 466 6.16 -24.10 -5.62
N SER A 467 7.37 -23.93 -6.14
CA SER A 467 7.61 -23.72 -7.56
C SER A 467 8.88 -24.40 -8.06
N GLU A 468 8.80 -24.92 -9.30
CA GLU A 468 9.96 -25.41 -10.03
C GLU A 468 10.33 -24.39 -11.11
N PHE A 469 11.63 -24.08 -11.22
CA PHE A 469 12.10 -22.99 -12.06
C PHE A 469 13.49 -23.25 -12.66
N ALA A 470 13.74 -22.61 -13.81
CA ALA A 470 15.03 -22.60 -14.47
C ALA A 470 15.78 -21.30 -14.14
N VAL A 471 16.85 -21.39 -13.35
CA VAL A 471 17.76 -20.26 -13.05
C VAL A 471 18.42 -19.69 -14.31
N PRO A 472 18.83 -18.42 -14.37
CA PRO A 472 19.52 -17.85 -15.53
C PRO A 472 20.84 -18.55 -15.87
N ASN A 473 21.29 -18.40 -17.12
CA ASN A 473 22.57 -18.93 -17.58
C ASN A 473 23.74 -18.38 -16.73
N GLY A 474 24.66 -19.25 -16.30
CA GLY A 474 25.88 -18.87 -15.58
C GLY A 474 25.70 -18.61 -14.08
N VAL A 475 24.50 -18.83 -13.54
CA VAL A 475 24.25 -18.75 -12.09
C VAL A 475 24.65 -20.06 -11.43
N VAL A 476 25.73 -20.04 -10.64
CA VAL A 476 26.19 -21.18 -9.85
C VAL A 476 25.68 -21.02 -8.40
N PRO A 477 25.02 -22.03 -7.81
CA PRO A 477 24.63 -21.99 -6.41
C PRO A 477 25.85 -21.84 -5.50
N LEU A 478 25.74 -21.01 -4.45
CA LEU A 478 26.76 -20.99 -3.40
C LEU A 478 26.84 -22.35 -2.70
N GLU A 479 28.07 -22.84 -2.50
CA GLU A 479 28.35 -24.08 -1.74
C GLU A 479 28.04 -23.91 -0.24
N MET A 480 28.14 -22.68 0.27
CA MET A 480 27.90 -22.35 1.67
C MET A 480 26.67 -21.47 1.84
N GLU A 481 26.06 -21.56 3.02
CA GLU A 481 24.93 -20.71 3.39
C GLU A 481 25.33 -19.23 3.42
N PRO A 482 24.54 -18.32 2.82
CA PRO A 482 24.86 -16.91 2.84
C PRO A 482 24.98 -16.36 4.27
N PRO A 483 25.99 -15.53 4.57
CA PRO A 483 26.29 -15.14 5.95
C PRO A 483 25.34 -14.10 6.54
N THR A 484 24.63 -13.35 5.68
CA THR A 484 23.72 -12.28 6.10
C THR A 484 22.42 -12.33 5.30
N ALA A 485 21.39 -11.66 5.80
CA ALA A 485 20.11 -11.60 5.11
C ALA A 485 20.20 -10.88 3.76
N ASP A 486 21.04 -9.85 3.64
CA ASP A 486 21.27 -9.16 2.37
C ASP A 486 22.06 -10.04 1.37
N CYS A 487 22.97 -10.89 1.86
CA CYS A 487 23.60 -11.91 1.01
C CYS A 487 22.57 -12.96 0.55
N HIS A 488 21.69 -13.43 1.43
CA HIS A 488 20.57 -14.31 1.04
C HIS A 488 19.69 -13.66 -0.03
N TYR A 489 19.41 -12.37 0.10
CA TYR A 489 18.63 -11.64 -0.89
C TYR A 489 19.37 -11.48 -2.22
N THR A 490 20.66 -11.22 -2.19
CA THR A 490 21.50 -11.16 -3.40
C THR A 490 21.45 -12.49 -4.16
N GLU A 491 21.51 -13.62 -3.46
CA GLU A 491 21.36 -14.94 -4.07
C GLU A 491 19.96 -15.20 -4.61
N LEU A 492 18.92 -14.73 -3.91
CA LEU A 492 17.57 -14.77 -4.41
C LEU A 492 17.44 -14.01 -5.73
N CYS A 493 17.95 -12.78 -5.80
CA CYS A 493 17.95 -11.96 -7.02
C CYS A 493 18.65 -12.67 -8.18
N LYS A 494 19.80 -13.32 -7.96
CA LYS A 494 20.50 -14.08 -9.02
C LYS A 494 19.65 -15.21 -9.60
N LYS A 495 18.85 -15.89 -8.77
CA LYS A 495 17.99 -17.00 -9.22
C LYS A 495 16.73 -16.51 -9.93
N VAL A 496 16.13 -15.43 -9.44
CA VAL A 496 14.83 -14.94 -9.90
C VAL A 496 14.95 -14.01 -11.10
N ASN A 497 15.95 -13.12 -11.11
CA ASN A 497 16.11 -12.11 -12.16
C ASN A 497 16.56 -12.77 -13.46
N GLY A 498 15.65 -12.83 -14.45
CA GLY A 498 15.88 -13.55 -15.70
C GLY A 498 15.72 -15.07 -15.61
N GLY A 499 15.22 -15.59 -14.49
CA GLY A 499 14.81 -16.99 -14.38
C GLY A 499 13.41 -17.21 -14.94
N ASP A 500 13.05 -18.45 -15.23
CA ASP A 500 11.73 -18.82 -15.76
C ASP A 500 11.03 -19.81 -14.82
N LEU A 501 9.77 -19.52 -14.46
CA LEU A 501 8.91 -20.48 -13.78
C LEU A 501 8.49 -21.59 -14.75
N VAL A 502 8.49 -22.83 -14.29
CA VAL A 502 8.16 -24.02 -15.09
C VAL A 502 6.99 -24.79 -14.50
N GLN A 503 6.92 -24.93 -13.18
CA GLN A 503 5.71 -25.41 -12.49
C GLN A 503 5.40 -24.57 -11.26
N ILE A 504 4.11 -24.48 -10.92
CA ILE A 504 3.61 -23.83 -9.70
C ILE A 504 2.63 -24.78 -9.02
N GLY A 505 2.90 -25.13 -7.77
CA GLY A 505 2.03 -25.94 -6.94
C GLY A 505 1.15 -25.06 -6.06
N ILE A 506 -0.17 -25.28 -6.08
CA ILE A 506 -1.10 -24.64 -5.15
C ILE A 506 -1.90 -25.73 -4.44
N VAL A 507 -1.92 -25.68 -3.12
CA VAL A 507 -2.76 -26.55 -2.30
C VAL A 507 -3.67 -25.69 -1.47
N VAL A 508 -4.99 -25.90 -1.54
CA VAL A 508 -5.95 -25.16 -0.72
C VAL A 508 -6.49 -26.10 0.35
N ALA A 509 -6.36 -25.71 1.61
CA ALA A 509 -6.91 -26.41 2.77
C ALA A 509 -7.66 -25.41 3.68
N TYR A 510 -8.58 -25.91 4.49
CA TYR A 510 -9.15 -25.09 5.57
C TYR A 510 -8.13 -24.88 6.70
N ALA A 511 -8.41 -23.96 7.62
CA ALA A 511 -7.61 -23.77 8.85
C ALA A 511 -7.45 -25.04 9.71
N SER A 512 -8.35 -26.02 9.56
CA SER A 512 -8.24 -27.35 10.15
C SER A 512 -7.23 -28.28 9.45
N PHE A 513 -6.54 -27.79 8.43
CA PHE A 513 -5.64 -28.54 7.54
C PHE A 513 -6.33 -29.63 6.70
N LYS A 514 -7.66 -29.65 6.66
CA LYS A 514 -8.41 -30.48 5.70
C LYS A 514 -8.22 -29.92 4.29
N VAL A 515 -7.36 -30.57 3.51
CA VAL A 515 -7.14 -30.27 2.08
C VAL A 515 -8.48 -30.31 1.34
N GLN A 516 -8.71 -29.30 0.48
CA GLN A 516 -9.89 -29.15 -0.37
C GLN A 516 -9.55 -29.33 -1.85
N GLY A 517 -8.32 -29.02 -2.25
CA GLY A 517 -7.83 -29.27 -3.61
C GLY A 517 -6.33 -29.05 -3.73
N MET A 518 -5.75 -29.65 -4.77
CA MET A 518 -4.32 -29.66 -5.04
C MET A 518 -4.12 -29.53 -6.54
N TRP A 519 -3.39 -28.50 -6.96
CA TRP A 519 -3.16 -28.18 -8.36
C TRP A 519 -1.67 -28.05 -8.64
N GLN A 520 -1.26 -28.60 -9.77
CA GLN A 520 0.06 -28.47 -10.35
C GLN A 520 -0.09 -27.76 -11.69
N PHE A 521 0.24 -26.47 -11.74
CA PHE A 521 0.16 -25.67 -12.94
C PHE A 521 1.44 -25.80 -13.76
N ASN A 522 1.34 -26.35 -14.96
CA ASN A 522 2.47 -26.51 -15.87
C ASN A 522 2.60 -25.26 -16.75
N ILE A 523 3.64 -24.46 -16.46
CA ILE A 523 3.88 -23.17 -17.13
C ILE A 523 4.63 -23.40 -18.44
N ARG A 524 4.31 -22.57 -19.44
CA ARG A 524 4.96 -22.59 -20.74
C ARG A 524 6.44 -22.25 -20.60
N PHE A 525 7.29 -23.20 -20.99
CA PHE A 525 8.73 -23.06 -20.93
C PHE A 525 9.39 -23.67 -22.17
N ASP A 526 10.24 -22.90 -22.85
CA ASP A 526 10.98 -23.36 -24.02
C ASP A 526 12.47 -23.53 -23.70
N ALA A 527 12.84 -24.77 -23.36
CA ALA A 527 14.22 -25.14 -23.07
C ALA A 527 15.16 -25.01 -24.27
N SER A 528 14.66 -24.98 -25.52
CA SER A 528 15.52 -24.90 -26.72
C SER A 528 16.23 -23.56 -26.88
N SER A 529 15.76 -22.53 -26.17
CA SER A 529 16.43 -21.22 -26.08
C SER A 529 17.69 -21.26 -25.21
N ARG A 530 17.93 -22.35 -24.48
CA ARG A 530 19.04 -22.52 -23.54
C ARG A 530 20.01 -23.58 -24.04
N VAL A 531 21.24 -23.55 -23.53
CA VAL A 531 22.24 -24.58 -23.87
C VAL A 531 21.80 -25.95 -23.31
N PRO A 532 21.96 -27.06 -24.06
CA PRO A 532 21.49 -28.38 -23.64
C PRO A 532 22.06 -28.91 -22.31
N TRP A 533 23.23 -28.40 -21.92
CA TRP A 533 23.95 -28.74 -20.68
C TRP A 533 23.67 -27.76 -19.53
N HIS A 534 22.68 -26.88 -19.68
CA HIS A 534 22.34 -25.91 -18.63
C HIS A 534 21.85 -26.65 -17.38
N ASP A 535 22.51 -26.46 -16.25
CA ASP A 535 22.23 -27.19 -15.00
C ASP A 535 20.76 -27.09 -14.56
N GLY A 536 20.14 -25.92 -14.70
CA GLY A 536 18.70 -25.75 -14.41
C GLY A 536 17.79 -26.54 -15.36
N VAL A 537 18.18 -26.73 -16.63
CA VAL A 537 17.38 -27.52 -17.59
C VAL A 537 17.59 -29.02 -17.34
N ALA A 538 18.82 -29.43 -17.04
CA ALA A 538 19.13 -30.79 -16.65
C ALA A 538 18.42 -31.18 -15.34
N PHE A 539 18.39 -30.29 -14.35
CA PHE A 539 17.65 -30.50 -13.10
C PHE A 539 16.15 -30.73 -13.36
N LEU A 540 15.50 -29.86 -14.13
CA LEU A 540 14.08 -29.99 -14.46
C LEU A 540 13.77 -31.29 -15.24
N ARG A 541 14.66 -31.70 -16.16
CA ARG A 541 14.48 -32.93 -16.94
C ARG A 541 14.76 -34.20 -16.12
N ASP A 542 15.85 -34.21 -15.36
CA ASP A 542 16.43 -35.44 -14.80
C ASP A 542 16.03 -35.66 -13.34
N GLN A 543 15.89 -34.58 -12.55
CA GLN A 543 15.51 -34.65 -11.13
C GLN A 543 13.99 -34.45 -10.95
N CYS A 544 13.42 -33.39 -11.53
CA CYS A 544 11.97 -33.14 -11.49
C CYS A 544 11.18 -34.05 -12.44
N ARG A 545 11.86 -34.67 -13.43
CA ARG A 545 11.28 -35.57 -14.45
C ARG A 545 10.21 -34.89 -15.30
N LEU A 546 10.37 -33.60 -15.60
CA LEU A 546 9.41 -32.84 -16.39
C LEU A 546 9.55 -33.11 -17.88
N ASN A 547 8.42 -33.27 -18.57
CA ASN A 547 8.39 -33.33 -20.02
C ASN A 547 8.46 -31.91 -20.61
N LEU A 548 9.68 -31.42 -20.82
CA LEU A 548 9.90 -30.05 -21.31
C LEU A 548 9.31 -29.77 -22.70
N GLN A 549 9.05 -30.82 -23.51
CA GLN A 549 8.36 -30.64 -24.79
C GLN A 549 6.87 -30.34 -24.60
N GLU A 550 6.24 -30.95 -23.60
CA GLU A 550 4.86 -30.64 -23.21
C GLU A 550 4.76 -29.24 -22.60
N HIS A 551 5.70 -28.84 -21.75
CA HIS A 551 5.78 -27.44 -21.27
C HIS A 551 5.85 -26.45 -22.42
N LYS A 552 6.64 -26.72 -23.47
CA LYS A 552 6.72 -25.84 -24.64
C LYS A 552 5.41 -25.76 -25.41
N SER A 553 4.74 -26.89 -25.63
CA SER A 553 3.61 -27.02 -26.56
C SER A 553 2.24 -26.81 -25.91
N HIS A 554 2.05 -27.28 -24.68
CA HIS A 554 0.77 -27.30 -23.96
C HIS A 554 0.81 -26.46 -22.66
N GLY A 555 1.97 -25.94 -22.27
CA GLY A 555 2.13 -25.16 -21.06
C GLY A 555 1.32 -23.85 -21.06
N ILE A 556 0.92 -23.45 -19.85
CA ILE A 556 0.13 -22.26 -19.56
C ILE A 556 1.01 -21.01 -19.78
N PRO A 557 0.61 -20.03 -20.61
CA PRO A 557 1.30 -18.75 -20.68
C PRO A 557 1.36 -18.11 -19.29
N ILE A 558 2.56 -17.76 -18.80
CA ILE A 558 2.72 -17.23 -17.44
C ILE A 558 1.87 -15.97 -17.20
N SER A 559 1.72 -15.11 -18.21
CA SER A 559 0.85 -13.93 -18.14
C SER A 559 -0.61 -14.28 -17.85
N ARG A 560 -1.10 -15.41 -18.37
CA ARG A 560 -2.46 -15.90 -18.15
C ARG A 560 -2.63 -16.42 -16.73
N PHE A 561 -1.65 -17.17 -16.24
CA PHE A 561 -1.62 -17.62 -14.84
C PHE A 561 -1.65 -16.42 -13.88
N MET A 562 -0.81 -15.41 -14.13
CA MET A 562 -0.77 -14.21 -13.29
C MET A 562 -2.08 -13.44 -13.30
N HIS A 563 -2.77 -13.36 -14.45
CA HIS A 563 -4.09 -12.73 -14.53
C HIS A 563 -5.12 -13.42 -13.62
N TRP A 564 -5.16 -14.75 -13.59
CA TRP A 564 -6.05 -15.48 -12.68
C TRP A 564 -5.65 -15.30 -11.23
N LEU A 565 -4.35 -15.37 -10.90
CA LEU A 565 -3.86 -15.19 -9.53
C LEU A 565 -4.22 -13.80 -8.95
N VAL A 566 -4.12 -12.76 -9.78
CA VAL A 566 -4.53 -11.39 -9.39
C VAL A 566 -6.05 -11.32 -9.14
N SER A 567 -6.83 -12.12 -9.86
CA SER A 567 -8.30 -12.09 -9.80
C SER A 567 -8.90 -13.04 -8.76
N SER A 568 -8.10 -13.87 -8.08
CA SER A 568 -8.60 -15.02 -7.32
C SER A 568 -8.80 -14.82 -5.83
N GLY A 569 -8.62 -13.59 -5.33
CA GLY A 569 -8.72 -13.32 -3.90
C GLY A 569 -7.69 -14.07 -3.05
N LEU A 570 -6.68 -14.72 -3.64
CA LEU A 570 -5.57 -15.37 -2.93
C LEU A 570 -4.54 -14.33 -2.44
N LEU A 571 -4.32 -13.28 -3.23
CA LEU A 571 -3.39 -12.20 -2.92
C LEU A 571 -4.04 -11.18 -1.99
N ARG A 572 -3.23 -10.56 -1.11
CA ARG A 572 -3.65 -9.49 -0.17
C ARG A 572 -4.79 -9.89 0.78
N ASN A 573 -5.13 -11.18 0.87
CA ASN A 573 -6.26 -11.67 1.64
C ASN A 573 -5.84 -12.10 3.05
N GLN A 574 -6.38 -11.43 4.08
CA GLN A 574 -6.10 -11.72 5.50
C GLN A 574 -6.67 -13.07 5.99
N LYS A 575 -7.58 -13.68 5.23
CA LYS A 575 -8.13 -15.02 5.49
C LYS A 575 -7.27 -16.14 4.90
N VAL A 576 -6.31 -15.82 4.04
CA VAL A 576 -5.39 -16.79 3.43
C VAL A 576 -4.06 -16.77 4.17
N THR A 577 -3.61 -17.93 4.64
CA THR A 577 -2.28 -18.13 5.23
C THR A 577 -1.45 -19.00 4.29
N TRP A 578 -0.41 -18.42 3.70
CA TRP A 578 0.48 -19.11 2.76
C TRP A 578 1.50 -19.98 3.49
N ILE A 579 1.67 -21.23 3.08
CA ILE A 579 2.62 -22.19 3.65
C ILE A 579 3.63 -22.57 2.58
N THR A 580 4.91 -22.41 2.88
CA THR A 580 6.02 -22.74 1.95
C THR A 580 7.13 -23.49 2.68
N TYR A 581 8.06 -24.06 1.94
CA TYR A 581 9.33 -24.54 2.47
C TYR A 581 10.49 -23.85 1.75
N ALA A 582 11.25 -23.01 2.44
CA ALA A 582 12.31 -22.19 1.84
C ALA A 582 11.78 -21.25 0.74
N GLY A 583 10.58 -20.68 0.93
CA GLY A 583 9.78 -20.07 -0.14
C GLY A 583 10.26 -18.73 -0.69
N GLY A 584 11.49 -18.32 -0.40
CA GLY A 584 12.05 -17.05 -0.88
C GLY A 584 12.01 -16.95 -2.42
N ALA A 585 12.35 -18.03 -3.13
CA ALA A 585 12.28 -18.09 -4.59
C ALA A 585 10.84 -18.06 -5.10
N ASP A 586 9.95 -18.85 -4.49
CA ASP A 586 8.54 -18.92 -4.88
C ASP A 586 7.88 -17.54 -4.85
N PHE A 587 7.98 -16.84 -3.71
CA PHE A 587 7.47 -15.48 -3.58
C PHE A 587 8.26 -14.50 -4.44
N GLY A 588 9.57 -14.71 -4.61
CA GLY A 588 10.43 -13.95 -5.51
C GLY A 588 9.88 -13.89 -6.94
N PHE A 589 9.60 -15.03 -7.54
CA PHE A 589 9.07 -15.08 -8.89
C PHE A 589 7.69 -14.43 -8.98
N LEU A 590 6.78 -14.74 -8.04
CA LEU A 590 5.46 -14.13 -8.03
C LEU A 590 5.54 -12.60 -7.90
N ILE A 591 6.36 -12.06 -7.00
CA ILE A 591 6.51 -10.61 -6.80
C ILE A 591 7.11 -9.93 -8.04
N ARG A 592 8.13 -10.53 -8.66
CA ARG A 592 8.71 -10.01 -9.90
C ARG A 592 7.64 -9.91 -11.00
N LEU A 593 6.84 -10.96 -11.16
CA LEU A 593 5.76 -11.00 -12.14
C LEU A 593 4.62 -10.03 -11.81
N LEU A 594 4.21 -9.93 -10.55
CA LEU A 594 3.16 -9.00 -10.08
C LEU A 594 3.55 -7.54 -10.27
N THR A 595 4.84 -7.22 -10.11
CA THR A 595 5.35 -5.85 -10.34
C THR A 595 5.56 -5.52 -11.81
N GLY A 596 5.46 -6.50 -12.72
CA GLY A 596 5.70 -6.32 -14.15
C GLY A 596 7.13 -5.87 -14.48
N LYS A 597 8.10 -6.13 -13.59
CA LYS A 597 9.50 -5.74 -13.75
C LYS A 597 10.35 -6.93 -14.15
N ASP A 598 11.44 -6.66 -14.88
CA ASP A 598 12.40 -7.70 -15.28
C ASP A 598 13.25 -8.21 -14.11
N THR A 599 13.31 -7.43 -13.02
CA THR A 599 14.12 -7.73 -11.83
C THR A 599 13.33 -7.48 -10.55
N LEU A 600 13.68 -8.24 -9.51
CA LEU A 600 13.29 -7.96 -8.12
C LEU A 600 13.83 -6.59 -7.68
N PRO A 601 13.26 -5.99 -6.62
CA PRO A 601 13.80 -4.77 -6.03
C PRO A 601 15.31 -4.86 -5.75
N GLU A 602 15.98 -3.71 -5.78
CA GLU A 602 17.43 -3.69 -5.51
C GLU A 602 17.73 -3.94 -4.02
N LEU A 603 16.84 -3.48 -3.14
CA LEU A 603 16.97 -3.61 -1.70
C LEU A 603 16.08 -4.74 -1.17
N ARG A 604 16.64 -5.58 -0.29
CA ARG A 604 15.90 -6.65 0.40
C ARG A 604 14.66 -6.12 1.11
N TRP A 605 14.76 -4.95 1.71
CA TRP A 605 13.64 -4.34 2.41
C TRP A 605 12.46 -4.03 1.48
N ASP A 606 12.73 -3.47 0.30
CA ASP A 606 11.70 -3.17 -0.69
C ASP A 606 10.99 -4.46 -1.16
N PHE A 607 11.74 -5.56 -1.29
CA PHE A 607 11.16 -6.88 -1.55
C PHE A 607 10.29 -7.39 -0.41
N LEU A 608 10.78 -7.31 0.84
CA LEU A 608 10.01 -7.74 2.01
C LEU A 608 8.72 -6.94 2.17
N MET A 609 8.72 -5.65 1.81
CA MET A 609 7.50 -4.85 1.81
C MET A 609 6.46 -5.37 0.81
N LEU A 610 6.87 -5.65 -0.44
CA LEU A 610 5.98 -6.25 -1.44
C LEU A 610 5.50 -7.64 -1.02
N PHE A 611 6.37 -8.43 -0.38
CA PHE A 611 6.01 -9.73 0.16
C PHE A 611 4.93 -9.63 1.24
N TRP A 612 5.08 -8.73 2.21
CA TRP A 612 4.06 -8.53 3.25
C TRP A 612 2.77 -7.93 2.74
N GLU A 613 2.82 -7.20 1.62
CA GLU A 613 1.63 -6.70 0.94
C GLU A 613 0.86 -7.83 0.25
N PHE A 614 1.51 -8.55 -0.68
CA PHE A 614 0.82 -9.59 -1.46
C PHE A 614 0.48 -10.84 -0.64
N PHE A 615 1.26 -11.14 0.40
CA PHE A 615 1.16 -12.36 1.20
C PHE A 615 1.12 -12.02 2.71
N PRO A 616 0.05 -11.36 3.18
CA PRO A 616 0.01 -10.74 4.51
C PRO A 616 0.14 -11.74 5.66
N ARG A 617 -0.27 -13.00 5.45
CA ARG A 617 -0.07 -14.11 6.38
C ARG A 617 0.66 -15.23 5.67
N SER A 618 1.82 -15.61 6.19
CA SER A 618 2.57 -16.74 5.67
C SER A 618 3.43 -17.42 6.74
N TYR A 619 3.78 -18.69 6.51
CA TYR A 619 4.76 -19.44 7.29
C TYR A 619 5.72 -20.17 6.35
N ASP A 620 7.01 -19.91 6.53
CA ASP A 620 8.08 -20.68 5.90
C ASP A 620 8.53 -21.79 6.86
N VAL A 621 8.23 -23.04 6.51
CA VAL A 621 8.54 -24.24 7.29
C VAL A 621 10.05 -24.37 7.55
N ARG A 622 10.90 -23.82 6.69
CA ARG A 622 12.36 -23.85 6.87
C ARG A 622 12.83 -23.01 8.05
N VAL A 623 12.11 -21.93 8.39
CA VAL A 623 12.40 -21.12 9.60
C VAL A 623 12.36 -21.99 10.85
N PHE A 624 11.35 -22.84 10.98
CA PHE A 624 11.17 -23.67 12.17
C PHE A 624 12.11 -24.88 12.20
N THR A 625 12.29 -25.53 11.05
CA THR A 625 13.07 -26.78 10.97
C THR A 625 14.55 -26.50 11.11
N LYS A 626 15.10 -25.54 10.36
CA LYS A 626 16.56 -25.29 10.34
C LYS A 626 17.05 -24.46 11.53
N LEU A 627 16.32 -23.42 11.94
CA LEU A 627 16.72 -22.57 13.07
C LEU A 627 16.28 -23.12 14.43
N GLY A 628 15.53 -24.23 14.46
CA GLY A 628 15.01 -24.84 15.68
C GLY A 628 14.02 -23.96 16.44
N ARG A 629 13.45 -22.93 15.81
CA ARG A 629 12.49 -22.02 16.46
C ARG A 629 11.21 -22.76 16.79
N CYS A 630 10.69 -22.51 17.99
CA CYS A 630 9.47 -23.15 18.52
C CYS A 630 9.57 -24.69 18.67
N ARG A 631 10.76 -25.29 18.48
CA ARG A 631 10.99 -26.74 18.55
C ARG A 631 12.16 -27.08 19.45
N LYS A 632 12.11 -28.26 20.08
CA LYS A 632 13.19 -28.74 20.95
C LYS A 632 14.47 -29.13 20.22
N LYS A 633 14.37 -29.52 18.94
CA LYS A 633 15.50 -29.93 18.09
C LYS A 633 15.31 -29.39 16.68
N ALA A 634 16.39 -28.88 16.10
CA ALA A 634 16.45 -28.54 14.68
C ALA A 634 16.42 -29.82 13.83
N ILE A 635 15.83 -29.73 12.65
CA ILE A 635 15.89 -30.74 11.59
C ILE A 635 16.75 -30.16 10.46
N HIS A 636 17.81 -30.86 10.11
CA HIS A 636 18.70 -30.48 9.02
C HIS A 636 18.35 -31.26 7.74
N GLY A 637 18.58 -30.65 6.58
CA GLY A 637 18.27 -31.22 5.28
C GLY A 637 17.19 -30.44 4.52
N GLY A 638 16.79 -30.95 3.36
CA GLY A 638 15.70 -30.43 2.54
C GLY A 638 14.34 -30.97 2.98
N LEU A 639 13.30 -30.66 2.21
CA LEU A 639 11.92 -31.02 2.54
C LEU A 639 11.73 -32.52 2.73
N ALA A 640 12.39 -33.37 1.93
CA ALA A 640 12.32 -34.82 2.07
C ALA A 640 12.80 -35.32 3.46
N GLN A 641 13.93 -34.80 3.95
CA GLN A 641 14.44 -35.14 5.29
C GLN A 641 13.52 -34.61 6.39
N VAL A 642 12.89 -33.46 6.17
CA VAL A 642 11.88 -32.91 7.09
C VAL A 642 10.65 -33.81 7.15
N CYS A 643 10.11 -34.26 6.02
CA CYS A 643 9.00 -35.21 5.96
C CYS A 643 9.33 -36.50 6.71
N GLN A 644 10.50 -37.09 6.45
CA GLN A 644 10.95 -38.30 7.13
C GLN A 644 11.04 -38.11 8.65
N SER A 645 11.65 -37.01 9.09
CA SER A 645 11.82 -36.70 10.52
C SER A 645 10.50 -36.42 11.24
N LEU A 646 9.51 -35.88 10.52
CA LEU A 646 8.16 -35.62 11.03
C LEU A 646 7.19 -36.79 10.82
N GLN A 647 7.64 -37.89 10.21
CA GLN A 647 6.82 -39.04 9.82
C GLN A 647 5.59 -38.60 8.99
N VAL A 648 5.83 -37.67 8.05
CA VAL A 648 4.86 -37.24 7.05
C VAL A 648 5.10 -38.05 5.78
N GLU A 649 4.08 -38.76 5.33
CA GLU A 649 4.11 -39.48 4.07
C GLU A 649 3.89 -38.51 2.90
N ARG A 650 4.73 -38.63 1.86
CA ARG A 650 4.62 -37.80 0.66
C ARG A 650 3.54 -38.37 -0.26
N THR A 651 2.73 -37.48 -0.84
CA THR A 651 1.82 -37.81 -1.93
C THR A 651 2.33 -37.15 -3.21
N GLY A 652 2.57 -37.95 -4.26
CA GLY A 652 3.22 -37.50 -5.50
C GLY A 652 4.74 -37.63 -5.47
N GLU A 653 5.38 -37.26 -6.58
CA GLU A 653 6.84 -37.33 -6.74
C GLU A 653 7.54 -36.13 -6.07
N ALA A 654 8.74 -36.34 -5.53
CA ALA A 654 9.57 -35.23 -5.07
C ALA A 654 10.06 -34.39 -6.26
N HIS A 655 10.31 -33.09 -6.04
CA HIS A 655 10.69 -32.14 -7.09
C HIS A 655 9.59 -31.93 -8.14
N GLN A 656 8.35 -31.98 -7.67
CA GLN A 656 7.18 -31.55 -8.41
C GLN A 656 6.38 -30.61 -7.53
N ALA A 657 6.12 -29.41 -8.04
CA ALA A 657 5.66 -28.28 -7.24
C ALA A 657 4.37 -28.59 -6.45
N GLY A 658 3.43 -29.35 -7.04
CA GLY A 658 2.20 -29.73 -6.33
C GLY A 658 2.47 -30.65 -5.11
N SER A 659 3.34 -31.64 -5.28
CA SER A 659 3.70 -32.59 -4.22
C SER A 659 4.49 -31.91 -3.09
N ASP A 660 5.42 -31.02 -3.45
CA ASP A 660 6.24 -30.29 -2.49
C ASP A 660 5.42 -29.25 -1.71
N ALA A 661 4.50 -28.53 -2.37
CA ALA A 661 3.55 -27.63 -1.71
C ALA A 661 2.69 -28.39 -0.67
N LEU A 662 2.16 -29.56 -1.03
CA LEU A 662 1.40 -30.40 -0.10
C LEU A 662 2.26 -30.88 1.07
N SER A 663 3.48 -31.33 0.78
CA SER A 663 4.42 -31.80 1.80
C SER A 663 4.77 -30.70 2.81
N ALA A 664 4.93 -29.46 2.35
CA ALA A 664 5.12 -28.30 3.23
C ALA A 664 3.90 -28.06 4.14
N VAL A 665 2.68 -28.09 3.58
CA VAL A 665 1.43 -27.97 4.36
C VAL A 665 1.33 -29.08 5.41
N ARG A 666 1.57 -30.34 5.05
CA ARG A 666 1.50 -31.49 5.96
C ARG A 666 2.58 -31.46 7.04
N CYS A 667 3.79 -30.99 6.72
CA CYS A 667 4.82 -30.77 7.72
C CYS A 667 4.41 -29.69 8.73
N PHE A 668 3.84 -28.58 8.25
CA PHE A 668 3.35 -27.52 9.13
C PHE A 668 2.19 -28.00 10.00
N GLU A 669 1.21 -28.69 9.42
CA GLU A 669 0.11 -29.34 10.13
C GLU A 669 0.63 -30.25 11.24
N LYS A 670 1.58 -31.15 10.93
CA LYS A 670 2.15 -32.07 11.92
C LYS A 670 2.79 -31.33 13.08
N MET A 671 3.52 -30.25 12.82
CA MET A 671 4.13 -29.44 13.88
C MET A 671 3.08 -28.72 14.74
N VAL A 672 2.03 -28.16 14.13
CA VAL A 672 0.95 -27.46 14.85
C VAL A 672 0.11 -28.42 15.68
N MET A 673 -0.28 -29.58 15.13
CA MET A 673 -1.20 -30.51 15.78
C MET A 673 -0.53 -31.37 16.86
N CYS A 674 0.77 -31.65 16.74
CA CYS A 674 1.48 -32.51 17.71
C CYS A 674 2.16 -31.72 18.85
N ASP A 675 2.27 -30.39 18.75
CA ASP A 675 2.93 -29.56 19.77
C ASP A 675 2.15 -28.24 19.99
N SER A 676 1.43 -28.16 21.11
CA SER A 676 0.63 -26.97 21.46
C SER A 676 1.48 -25.72 21.74
N ASN A 677 2.72 -25.90 22.18
CA ASN A 677 3.65 -24.80 22.35
C ASN A 677 4.09 -24.28 20.98
N PHE A 678 4.36 -25.17 20.02
CA PHE A 678 4.62 -24.77 18.63
C PHE A 678 3.43 -24.00 18.04
N ALA A 679 2.20 -24.48 18.21
CA ALA A 679 0.99 -23.81 17.71
C ALA A 679 0.83 -22.37 18.23
N THR A 680 1.29 -22.10 19.45
CA THR A 680 1.23 -20.77 20.07
C THR A 680 2.40 -19.89 19.62
N GLU A 681 3.62 -20.42 19.75
CA GLU A 681 4.86 -19.67 19.53
C GLU A 681 5.15 -19.40 18.04
N SER A 682 4.72 -20.29 17.14
CA SER A 682 4.91 -20.12 15.70
C SER A 682 4.31 -18.81 15.17
N LYS A 683 3.25 -18.29 15.80
CA LYS A 683 2.61 -17.01 15.45
C LYS A 683 3.57 -15.81 15.46
N LYS A 684 4.64 -15.86 16.26
CA LYS A 684 5.69 -14.81 16.32
C LYS A 684 6.50 -14.73 15.03
N TYR A 685 6.57 -15.82 14.28
CA TYR A 685 7.31 -15.96 13.03
C TYR A 685 6.39 -15.87 11.80
N ARG A 686 5.15 -15.39 11.99
CA ARG A 686 4.24 -15.14 10.88
C ARG A 686 4.86 -14.11 9.93
N SER A 687 4.85 -14.44 8.65
CA SER A 687 5.38 -13.62 7.56
C SER A 687 6.91 -13.45 7.61
N PHE A 688 7.60 -14.46 8.17
CA PHE A 688 9.05 -14.58 8.09
C PHE A 688 9.44 -15.51 6.95
N LEU A 689 10.39 -15.07 6.11
CA LEU A 689 11.03 -15.89 5.10
C LEU A 689 12.43 -16.29 5.57
N TYR A 690 12.76 -17.57 5.41
CA TYR A 690 14.06 -18.09 5.81
C TYR A 690 15.20 -17.33 5.15
N GLY A 691 16.17 -16.90 5.96
CA GLY A 691 17.34 -16.16 5.49
C GLY A 691 17.09 -14.71 5.08
N LEU A 692 15.84 -14.26 4.94
CA LEU A 692 15.53 -12.89 4.47
C LEU A 692 15.02 -11.98 5.58
N VAL A 693 14.36 -12.52 6.60
CA VAL A 693 13.91 -11.76 7.77
C VAL A 693 14.88 -12.00 8.93
N VAL A 694 15.42 -10.91 9.49
CA VAL A 694 16.27 -10.94 10.67
C VAL A 694 15.42 -10.57 11.87
N GLU A 695 15.46 -11.39 12.91
CA GLU A 695 14.81 -11.08 14.18
C GLU A 695 15.53 -9.89 14.83
N ILE A 696 14.82 -8.79 15.10
CA ILE A 696 15.32 -7.76 16.02
C ILE A 696 15.19 -8.36 17.41
N VAL A 697 16.27 -8.95 17.90
CA VAL A 697 16.38 -9.32 19.30
C VAL A 697 16.44 -8.00 20.09
N PHE A 698 15.30 -7.57 20.64
CA PHE A 698 15.34 -6.65 21.76
C PHE A 698 16.01 -7.41 22.90
N ARG A 699 17.26 -7.08 23.20
CA ARG A 699 17.86 -7.37 24.50
C ARG A 699 17.41 -6.33 25.50
#